data_AF-A0A4U6BMJ8-F1
#
_entry.id   AF-A0A4U6BMJ8-F1
#
_cell.length_a   1.000
_cell.length_b   1.000
_cell.length_c   1.000
_cell.angle_alpha   90.00
_cell.angle_beta   90.00
_cell.angle_gamma   90.00
#
_symmetry.space_group_name_H-M   'P 1'
#
loop_
_entity.id
_entity.type
_entity.pdbx_description
1 polymer ?
#
loop_
_entity_poly.entity_id
_entity_poly.type
_entity_poly.pdbx_seq_one_letter_code
_entity_poly.pdbx_strand_id
1 'polypeptide(L)'
;MHVIIVGAGIAGMTAAIALRQKGVDVTVLEQASALKEIGAGIQLAANGSLVLRELGLEDAVAQKGVIPQSYEMRDISTGKFIYGSPLGAAGTKHWGAPLYNIHRADLIDILAGAMPDGMLRLGVQCTGFEQDDEGVTVTLASGEKLRGDALIGADGIHSAIRKQMRGEEPTHFSNILMWRALIPADKLGSINLEEKGNYWFGPGRTLITYWVRPNNLYSILASVPATEVQRESWTESGDIDELHRSFSDIEPRARKMMEQIDASFITGMYYRDPIDRWTYGRVTLMGDAAHPMVPFLAQGACQGIEDAWTLATVLSQRADKDVPAALLEYEQRRRPRTTRVQSGARAMVKLTHESEADRIRARNGRWKGMQHIDPMTETTWGFVWGYDVLKAVKQSPGEVLGLSATREGKSLKRPESQRAFTMWKNTFSPENVARGHDGLREGYDRFLTTNFPLPKQVQVEKLELRGVPALQVRSSKAGSPGGPTVLHFHGGGYVLGSASGSLEYAGRLAEAVGGDCVTVDYRLAPEHPYPAAVDDAVDAYRGLLDSGVPASSIILSGESSGGGLTLALALVLKTAGDPLPAGIIGVCPFVDLTLRGPSVAEFTGDDPAANRDVLAYLGASYFQGHEPTDPLVSPLYGNLSGLPPMFLTASEGEVLLSDTTRFAELAKQAGVDVTTRIVEDSVHVYTIFPFLPETISTLQAIGAWVGERVKR
;
A
#
# COMPACT_ATOMS: atom_id res chain seq x y z
N MET A 1 -34.70 -2.27 -22.96
CA MET A 1 -34.27 -1.58 -21.74
C MET A 1 -33.67 -0.25 -22.16
N HIS A 2 -34.18 0.84 -21.62
CA HIS A 2 -33.75 2.22 -21.83
C HIS A 2 -33.11 2.76 -20.55
N VAL A 3 -31.86 3.21 -20.63
CA VAL A 3 -31.10 3.75 -19.49
C VAL A 3 -30.88 5.24 -19.69
N ILE A 4 -31.21 6.04 -18.68
CA ILE A 4 -30.91 7.48 -18.67
C ILE A 4 -29.64 7.70 -17.86
N ILE A 5 -28.67 8.42 -18.43
CA ILE A 5 -27.43 8.81 -17.75
C ILE A 5 -27.43 10.34 -17.61
N VAL A 6 -27.21 10.84 -16.39
CA VAL A 6 -27.09 12.28 -16.12
C VAL A 6 -25.62 12.60 -15.91
N GLY A 7 -25.05 13.41 -16.81
CA GLY A 7 -23.64 13.80 -16.87
C GLY A 7 -22.90 13.15 -18.04
N ALA A 8 -22.33 13.97 -18.94
CA ALA A 8 -21.50 13.54 -20.07
C ALA A 8 -20.00 13.71 -19.81
N GLY A 9 -19.56 13.49 -18.57
CA GLY A 9 -18.14 13.34 -18.26
C GLY A 9 -17.57 12.01 -18.76
N ILE A 10 -16.29 11.76 -18.48
CA ILE A 10 -15.58 10.52 -18.89
C ILE A 10 -16.36 9.26 -18.48
N ALA A 11 -16.83 9.19 -17.23
CA ALA A 11 -17.57 8.02 -16.72
C ALA A 11 -18.90 7.81 -17.46
N GLY A 12 -19.71 8.87 -17.62
CA GLY A 12 -21.03 8.79 -18.25
C GLY A 12 -20.97 8.44 -19.73
N MET A 13 -20.06 9.07 -20.49
CA MET A 13 -19.89 8.73 -21.91
C MET A 13 -19.34 7.30 -22.09
N THR A 14 -18.37 6.89 -21.26
CA THR A 14 -17.85 5.51 -21.31
C THR A 14 -18.96 4.49 -21.01
N ALA A 15 -19.83 4.77 -20.04
CA ALA A 15 -20.98 3.93 -19.72
C ALA A 15 -21.97 3.84 -20.88
N ALA A 16 -22.27 4.98 -21.52
CA ALA A 16 -23.17 5.02 -22.67
C ALA A 16 -22.66 4.15 -23.84
N ILE A 17 -21.36 4.26 -24.17
CA ILE A 17 -20.71 3.46 -25.22
C ILE A 17 -20.76 1.97 -24.85
N ALA A 18 -20.37 1.60 -23.62
CA ALA A 18 -20.35 0.22 -23.16
C ALA A 18 -21.75 -0.43 -23.14
N LEU A 19 -22.76 0.30 -22.67
CA LEU A 19 -24.17 -0.13 -22.67
C LEU A 19 -24.70 -0.31 -24.09
N ARG A 20 -24.39 0.63 -24.98
CA ARG A 20 -24.81 0.57 -26.38
C ARG A 20 -24.23 -0.63 -27.11
N GLN A 21 -22.93 -0.91 -26.93
CA GLN A 21 -22.27 -2.10 -27.51
C GLN A 21 -22.92 -3.41 -27.03
N LYS A 22 -23.56 -3.40 -25.86
CA LYS A 22 -24.30 -4.53 -25.30
C LYS A 22 -25.81 -4.50 -25.64
N GLY A 23 -26.22 -3.67 -26.59
CA GLY A 23 -27.59 -3.62 -27.11
C GLY A 23 -28.59 -2.90 -26.21
N VAL A 24 -28.13 -2.14 -25.22
CA VAL A 24 -28.99 -1.31 -24.35
C VAL A 24 -29.24 0.04 -25.03
N ASP A 25 -30.48 0.53 -24.94
CA ASP A 25 -30.85 1.86 -25.40
C ASP A 25 -30.49 2.90 -24.34
N VAL A 26 -29.89 4.03 -24.73
CA VAL A 26 -29.28 4.98 -23.78
C VAL A 26 -29.56 6.42 -24.20
N THR A 27 -29.97 7.25 -23.24
CA THR A 27 -29.99 8.71 -23.36
C THR A 27 -29.02 9.32 -22.35
N VAL A 28 -28.10 10.19 -22.81
CA VAL A 28 -27.19 10.96 -21.95
C VAL A 28 -27.64 12.41 -21.90
N LEU A 29 -27.76 12.95 -20.69
CA LEU A 29 -28.18 14.32 -20.42
C LEU A 29 -27.02 15.12 -19.84
N GLU A 30 -26.65 16.22 -20.49
CA GLU A 30 -25.56 17.10 -20.06
C GLU A 30 -26.05 18.55 -19.96
N GLN A 31 -25.77 19.19 -18.83
CA GLN A 31 -26.19 20.56 -18.56
C GLN A 31 -25.39 21.59 -19.37
N ALA A 32 -24.12 21.30 -19.69
CA ALA A 32 -23.28 22.16 -20.48
C ALA A 32 -23.78 22.23 -21.93
N SER A 33 -23.77 23.43 -22.52
CA SER A 33 -24.16 23.64 -23.92
C SER A 33 -23.12 23.13 -24.92
N ALA A 34 -21.92 22.81 -24.45
CA ALA A 34 -20.86 22.19 -25.22
C ALA A 34 -19.96 21.38 -24.29
N LEU A 35 -19.39 20.29 -24.82
CA LEU A 35 -18.32 19.54 -24.14
C LEU A 35 -17.03 20.36 -24.23
N LYS A 36 -16.79 21.21 -23.24
CA LYS A 36 -15.56 22.01 -23.12
C LYS A 36 -14.94 21.72 -21.77
N GLU A 37 -13.63 21.52 -21.76
CA GLU A 37 -12.86 21.31 -20.54
C GLU A 37 -11.58 22.15 -20.55
N ILE A 38 -11.19 22.63 -19.36
CA ILE A 38 -10.00 23.46 -19.19
C ILE A 38 -8.78 22.58 -18.89
N GLY A 39 -7.90 22.47 -19.89
CA GLY A 39 -6.45 22.64 -19.76
C GLY A 39 -5.63 21.74 -18.82
N ALA A 40 -6.05 20.52 -18.50
CA ALA A 40 -5.24 19.62 -17.67
C ALA A 40 -4.95 18.28 -18.34
N GLY A 41 -3.72 17.80 -18.14
CA GLY A 41 -3.35 16.42 -18.41
C GLY A 41 -4.15 15.44 -17.56
N ILE A 42 -4.39 14.26 -18.10
CA ILE A 42 -4.89 13.11 -17.36
C ILE A 42 -4.04 11.88 -17.65
N GLN A 43 -3.85 11.06 -16.63
CA GLN A 43 -3.14 9.80 -16.74
C GLN A 43 -4.15 8.66 -16.76
N LEU A 44 -4.02 7.78 -17.75
CA LEU A 44 -4.80 6.56 -17.88
C LEU A 44 -3.87 5.40 -17.57
N ALA A 45 -4.06 4.80 -16.41
CA ALA A 45 -3.32 3.60 -16.03
C ALA A 45 -3.87 2.36 -16.77
N ALA A 46 -3.13 1.25 -16.73
CA ALA A 46 -3.45 0.03 -17.49
C ALA A 46 -4.87 -0.49 -17.24
N ASN A 47 -5.38 -0.41 -16.00
CA ASN A 47 -6.75 -0.76 -15.64
C ASN A 47 -7.82 0.02 -16.46
N GLY A 48 -7.59 1.31 -16.72
CA GLY A 48 -8.47 2.10 -17.59
C GLY A 48 -8.24 1.80 -19.07
N SER A 49 -6.98 1.70 -19.49
CA SER A 49 -6.61 1.40 -20.89
C SER A 49 -7.16 0.05 -21.36
N LEU A 50 -7.21 -0.97 -20.50
CA LEU A 50 -7.81 -2.27 -20.80
C LEU A 50 -9.28 -2.16 -21.21
N VAL A 51 -10.06 -1.33 -20.51
CA VAL A 51 -11.47 -1.10 -20.85
C VAL A 51 -11.57 -0.31 -22.15
N LEU A 52 -10.76 0.72 -22.35
CA LEU A 52 -10.78 1.50 -23.59
C LEU A 52 -10.41 0.64 -24.81
N ARG A 53 -9.50 -0.32 -24.67
CA ARG A 53 -9.21 -1.34 -25.69
C ARG A 53 -10.43 -2.19 -26.01
N GLU A 54 -11.09 -2.72 -24.98
CA GLU A 54 -12.29 -3.55 -25.14
C GLU A 54 -13.43 -2.78 -25.80
N LEU A 55 -13.52 -1.46 -25.59
CA LEU A 55 -14.47 -0.58 -26.27
C LEU A 55 -14.05 -0.17 -27.69
N GLY A 56 -12.84 -0.55 -28.14
CA GLY A 56 -12.30 -0.20 -29.46
C GLY A 56 -11.77 1.24 -29.57
N LEU A 57 -11.43 1.88 -28.46
CA LEU A 57 -11.03 3.28 -28.38
C LEU A 57 -9.52 3.50 -28.14
N GLU A 58 -8.77 2.44 -27.81
CA GLU A 58 -7.35 2.56 -27.49
C GLU A 58 -6.51 3.16 -28.63
N ASP A 59 -6.78 2.79 -29.88
CA ASP A 59 -6.04 3.33 -31.03
C ASP A 59 -6.19 4.86 -31.16
N ALA A 60 -7.40 5.37 -30.93
CA ALA A 60 -7.66 6.81 -30.94
C ALA A 60 -6.96 7.52 -29.77
N VAL A 61 -6.90 6.87 -28.60
CA VAL A 61 -6.14 7.36 -27.44
C VAL A 61 -4.65 7.37 -27.73
N ALA A 62 -4.11 6.32 -28.35
CA ALA A 62 -2.70 6.21 -28.70
C ALA A 62 -2.26 7.26 -29.73
N GLN A 63 -3.14 7.65 -30.66
CA GLN A 63 -2.84 8.70 -31.65
C GLN A 63 -2.73 10.10 -31.04
N LYS A 64 -3.49 10.40 -29.99
CA LYS A 64 -3.49 11.74 -29.35
C LYS A 64 -2.66 11.81 -28.07
N GLY A 65 -2.48 10.70 -27.37
CA GLY A 65 -1.76 10.60 -26.10
C GLY A 65 -0.29 10.25 -26.25
N VAL A 66 0.40 10.18 -25.12
CA VAL A 66 1.82 9.82 -25.00
C VAL A 66 1.95 8.62 -24.08
N ILE A 67 2.75 7.63 -24.46
CA ILE A 67 3.14 6.53 -23.59
C ILE A 67 4.46 6.92 -22.90
N PRO A 68 4.47 7.26 -21.60
CA PRO A 68 5.71 7.52 -20.88
C PRO A 68 6.57 6.26 -20.84
N GLN A 69 7.89 6.44 -20.95
CA GLN A 69 8.90 5.37 -20.87
C GLN A 69 9.18 4.95 -19.42
N SER A 70 9.00 5.85 -18.46
CA SER A 70 9.13 5.56 -17.03
C SER A 70 8.25 6.47 -16.17
N TYR A 71 7.96 5.99 -14.98
CA TYR A 71 7.46 6.75 -13.84
C TYR A 71 8.64 6.97 -12.87
N GLU A 72 9.00 8.21 -12.57
CA GLU A 72 10.18 8.53 -11.76
C GLU A 72 9.87 9.53 -10.64
N MET A 73 10.10 9.09 -9.41
CA MET A 73 10.09 9.92 -8.20
C MET A 73 11.47 10.54 -7.96
N ARG A 74 11.48 11.85 -7.68
CA ARG A 74 12.69 12.65 -7.49
C ARG A 74 12.56 13.54 -6.27
N ASP A 75 13.70 13.89 -5.70
CA ASP A 75 13.76 14.97 -4.72
C ASP A 75 13.57 16.32 -5.44
N ILE A 76 12.68 17.18 -4.93
CA ILE A 76 12.33 18.43 -5.62
C ILE A 76 13.46 19.45 -5.63
N SER A 77 14.30 19.47 -4.60
CA SER A 77 15.36 20.46 -4.44
C SER A 77 16.61 20.09 -5.25
N THR A 78 16.93 18.79 -5.33
CA THR A 78 18.17 18.30 -5.94
C THR A 78 17.96 17.62 -7.30
N GLY A 79 16.73 17.22 -7.63
CA GLY A 79 16.40 16.44 -8.82
C GLY A 79 16.90 14.99 -8.77
N LYS A 80 17.49 14.56 -7.64
CA LYS A 80 18.03 13.21 -7.46
C LYS A 80 16.90 12.18 -7.56
N PHE A 81 17.14 11.13 -8.35
CA PHE A 81 16.26 9.97 -8.45
C PHE A 81 16.13 9.25 -7.10
N ILE A 82 14.91 8.84 -6.76
CA ILE A 82 14.60 8.11 -5.52
C ILE A 82 14.04 6.73 -5.83
N TYR A 83 13.01 6.66 -6.68
CA TYR A 83 12.26 5.43 -6.98
C TYR A 83 11.54 5.58 -8.31
N GLY A 84 11.37 4.50 -9.05
CA GLY A 84 10.65 4.51 -10.31
C GLY A 84 10.42 3.13 -10.87
N SER A 85 9.63 3.09 -11.94
CA SER A 85 9.31 1.85 -12.66
C SER A 85 9.36 2.09 -14.16
N PRO A 86 9.90 1.13 -14.94
CA PRO A 86 9.83 1.19 -16.39
C PRO A 86 8.36 1.07 -16.81
N LEU A 87 7.93 2.02 -17.63
CA LEU A 87 6.66 1.98 -18.33
C LEU A 87 6.96 1.54 -19.77
N GLY A 88 6.48 2.27 -20.80
CA GLY A 88 6.72 1.91 -22.19
C GLY A 88 6.41 0.44 -22.50
N ALA A 89 7.20 -0.19 -23.37
CA ALA A 89 6.99 -1.58 -23.77
C ALA A 89 7.09 -2.59 -22.60
N ALA A 90 7.99 -2.35 -21.64
CA ALA A 90 8.19 -3.23 -20.49
C ALA A 90 6.98 -3.20 -19.56
N GLY A 91 6.51 -2.00 -19.21
CA GLY A 91 5.30 -1.78 -18.42
C GLY A 91 4.05 -2.30 -19.12
N THR A 92 3.89 -2.05 -20.42
CA THR A 92 2.77 -2.59 -21.21
C THR A 92 2.71 -4.10 -21.16
N LYS A 93 3.85 -4.79 -21.33
CA LYS A 93 3.92 -6.25 -21.25
C LYS A 93 3.56 -6.75 -19.85
N HIS A 94 4.04 -6.07 -18.82
CA HIS A 94 3.84 -6.48 -17.43
C HIS A 94 2.39 -6.27 -16.96
N TRP A 95 1.81 -5.09 -17.21
CA TRP A 95 0.47 -4.73 -16.76
C TRP A 95 -0.66 -5.13 -17.72
N GLY A 96 -0.32 -5.63 -18.91
CA GLY A 96 -1.27 -6.06 -19.94
C GLY A 96 -1.84 -4.92 -20.79
N ALA A 97 -1.58 -3.65 -20.44
CA ALA A 97 -1.92 -2.49 -21.27
C ALA A 97 -0.95 -1.33 -21.02
N PRO A 98 -0.74 -0.45 -22.03
CA PRO A 98 0.02 0.77 -21.87
C PRO A 98 -0.66 1.75 -20.91
N LEU A 99 0.18 2.53 -20.24
CA LEU A 99 -0.24 3.71 -19.50
C LEU A 99 -0.14 4.90 -20.46
N TYR A 100 -1.17 5.73 -20.51
CA TYR A 100 -1.19 6.93 -21.36
C TYR A 100 -1.24 8.20 -20.52
N ASN A 101 -0.52 9.22 -20.97
CA ASN A 101 -0.81 10.60 -20.62
C ASN A 101 -1.52 11.25 -21.80
N ILE A 102 -2.67 11.88 -21.58
CA ILE A 102 -3.45 12.51 -22.63
C ILE A 102 -4.03 13.84 -22.15
N HIS A 103 -4.23 14.79 -23.07
CA HIS A 103 -4.96 16.01 -22.74
C HIS A 103 -6.44 15.66 -22.49
N ARG A 104 -7.02 16.12 -21.37
CA ARG A 104 -8.40 15.76 -20.98
C ARG A 104 -9.44 16.00 -22.09
N ALA A 105 -9.35 17.14 -22.77
CA ALA A 105 -10.28 17.46 -23.88
C ALA A 105 -10.18 16.45 -25.03
N ASP A 106 -8.99 15.92 -25.32
CA ASP A 106 -8.80 14.96 -26.41
C ASP A 106 -9.49 13.62 -26.09
N LEU A 107 -9.42 13.18 -24.84
CA LEU A 107 -10.14 11.99 -24.38
C LEU A 107 -11.66 12.18 -24.45
N ILE A 108 -12.15 13.37 -24.08
CA ILE A 108 -13.58 13.71 -24.18
C ILE A 108 -14.03 13.69 -25.64
N ASP A 109 -13.26 14.27 -26.56
CA ASP A 109 -13.56 14.25 -27.99
C ASP A 109 -13.62 12.82 -28.55
N ILE A 110 -12.69 11.95 -28.12
CA ILE A 110 -12.67 10.53 -28.52
C ILE A 110 -13.95 9.82 -28.04
N LEU A 111 -14.34 10.03 -26.79
CA LEU A 111 -15.55 9.42 -26.22
C LEU A 111 -16.81 9.96 -26.89
N ALA A 112 -16.92 11.28 -27.04
CA ALA A 112 -18.05 11.92 -27.69
C ALA A 112 -18.20 11.48 -29.15
N GLY A 113 -17.09 11.38 -29.89
CA GLY A 113 -17.07 10.91 -31.28
C GLY A 113 -17.44 9.43 -31.46
N ALA A 114 -17.35 8.63 -30.38
CA ALA A 114 -17.79 7.24 -30.38
C ALA A 114 -19.29 7.07 -30.05
N MET A 115 -19.97 8.13 -29.63
CA MET A 115 -21.40 8.11 -29.34
C MET A 115 -22.22 8.34 -30.62
N PRO A 116 -23.24 7.51 -30.93
CA PRO A 116 -24.15 7.74 -32.04
C PRO A 116 -24.94 9.05 -31.92
N ASP A 117 -25.31 9.61 -33.07
CA ASP A 117 -26.18 10.78 -33.15
C ASP A 117 -27.50 10.56 -32.38
N GLY A 118 -27.91 11.58 -31.62
CA GLY A 118 -29.14 11.55 -30.82
C GLY A 118 -29.01 10.89 -29.44
N MET A 119 -27.90 10.21 -29.14
CA MET A 119 -27.66 9.63 -27.81
C MET A 119 -27.35 10.69 -26.74
N LEU A 120 -26.63 11.75 -27.11
CA LEU A 120 -26.23 12.84 -26.22
C LEU A 120 -27.13 14.07 -26.42
N ARG A 121 -27.69 14.57 -25.33
CA ARG A 121 -28.41 15.85 -25.27
C ARG A 121 -27.58 16.85 -24.45
N LEU A 122 -27.17 17.95 -25.07
CA LEU A 122 -26.45 19.05 -24.44
C LEU A 122 -27.41 20.17 -24.00
N GLY A 123 -26.99 21.01 -23.07
CA GLY A 123 -27.79 22.14 -22.56
C GLY A 123 -29.04 21.72 -21.78
N VAL A 124 -29.09 20.48 -21.29
CA VAL A 124 -30.23 19.91 -20.57
C VAL A 124 -29.85 19.57 -19.13
N GLN A 125 -30.39 20.34 -18.19
CA GLN A 125 -30.16 20.11 -16.78
C GLN A 125 -31.24 19.19 -16.20
N CYS A 126 -30.82 18.09 -15.57
CA CYS A 126 -31.67 17.28 -14.71
C CYS A 126 -31.80 17.94 -13.34
N THR A 127 -33.04 18.12 -12.85
CA THR A 127 -33.32 18.75 -11.55
C THR A 127 -33.83 17.76 -10.51
N GLY A 128 -34.27 16.57 -10.92
CA GLY A 128 -34.63 15.49 -10.02
C GLY A 128 -35.22 14.27 -10.72
N PHE A 129 -35.59 13.26 -9.94
CA PHE A 129 -36.20 12.03 -10.45
C PHE A 129 -37.29 11.48 -9.52
N GLU A 130 -38.17 10.65 -10.06
CA GLU A 130 -39.12 9.81 -9.31
C GLU A 130 -39.02 8.38 -9.86
N GLN A 131 -39.28 7.36 -9.06
CA GLN A 131 -39.27 5.97 -9.51
C GLN A 131 -40.42 5.18 -8.91
N ASP A 132 -40.80 4.12 -9.62
CA ASP A 132 -41.81 3.14 -9.21
C ASP A 132 -41.33 1.73 -9.62
N ASP A 133 -42.20 0.74 -9.46
CA ASP A 133 -41.88 -0.66 -9.73
C ASP A 133 -41.57 -0.93 -11.21
N GLU A 134 -42.00 -0.07 -12.14
CA GLU A 134 -41.83 -0.26 -13.58
C GLU A 134 -40.67 0.55 -14.17
N GLY A 135 -40.27 1.67 -13.56
CA GLY A 135 -39.26 2.54 -14.15
C GLY A 135 -38.90 3.77 -13.31
N VAL A 136 -38.13 4.67 -13.94
CA VAL A 136 -37.68 5.95 -13.37
C VAL A 136 -38.00 7.09 -14.33
N THR A 137 -38.52 8.19 -13.78
CA THR A 137 -38.87 9.42 -14.50
C THR A 137 -37.94 10.54 -14.06
N VAL A 138 -37.12 11.05 -14.97
CA VAL A 138 -36.26 12.22 -14.74
C VAL A 138 -37.02 13.49 -15.10
N THR A 139 -36.89 14.53 -14.27
CA THR A 139 -37.42 15.88 -14.53
C THR A 139 -36.28 16.81 -14.94
N LEU A 140 -36.45 17.49 -16.08
CA LEU A 140 -35.51 18.49 -16.56
C LEU A 140 -35.88 19.90 -16.09
N ALA A 141 -34.93 20.82 -16.10
CA ALA A 141 -35.16 22.23 -15.78
C ALA A 141 -36.19 22.91 -16.72
N SER A 142 -36.38 22.39 -17.93
CA SER A 142 -37.42 22.83 -18.87
C SER A 142 -38.84 22.41 -18.47
N GLY A 143 -38.99 21.52 -17.48
CA GLY A 143 -40.24 20.85 -17.12
C GLY A 143 -40.52 19.56 -17.91
N GLU A 144 -39.71 19.24 -18.92
CA GLU A 144 -39.79 17.96 -19.64
C GLU A 144 -39.54 16.79 -18.68
N LYS A 145 -40.32 15.72 -18.84
CA LYS A 145 -40.17 14.47 -18.10
C LYS A 145 -39.75 13.34 -19.04
N LEU A 146 -38.69 12.63 -18.69
CA LEU A 146 -38.15 11.51 -19.45
C LEU A 146 -38.25 10.22 -18.66
N ARG A 147 -38.83 9.18 -19.28
CA ARG A 147 -39.00 7.86 -18.66
C ARG A 147 -37.93 6.88 -19.15
N GLY A 148 -37.36 6.12 -18.22
CA GLY A 148 -36.44 5.02 -18.50
C GLY A 148 -36.64 3.86 -17.54
N ASP A 149 -35.94 2.76 -17.78
CA ASP A 149 -35.93 1.58 -16.91
C ASP A 149 -34.92 1.73 -15.74
N ALA A 150 -33.85 2.50 -15.97
CA ALA A 150 -32.80 2.80 -15.00
C ALA A 150 -32.25 4.23 -15.16
N LEU A 151 -31.76 4.80 -14.06
CA LEU A 151 -31.12 6.12 -14.00
C LEU A 151 -29.72 5.99 -13.38
N ILE A 152 -28.73 6.52 -14.08
CA ILE A 152 -27.33 6.55 -13.63
C ILE A 152 -26.90 7.99 -13.39
N GLY A 153 -26.59 8.32 -12.14
CA GLY A 153 -25.98 9.61 -11.77
C GLY A 153 -24.47 9.59 -12.02
N ALA A 154 -24.03 10.30 -13.05
CA ALA A 154 -22.63 10.47 -13.45
C ALA A 154 -22.23 11.97 -13.51
N ASP A 155 -22.95 12.82 -12.79
CA ASP A 155 -22.93 14.28 -12.81
C ASP A 155 -21.93 14.91 -11.83
N GLY A 156 -20.85 14.17 -11.53
CA GLY A 156 -19.67 14.68 -10.84
C GLY A 156 -19.85 14.97 -9.35
N ILE A 157 -18.87 15.67 -8.76
CA ILE A 157 -18.80 15.94 -7.31
C ILE A 157 -19.95 16.80 -6.77
N HIS A 158 -20.65 17.52 -7.65
CA HIS A 158 -21.81 18.36 -7.36
C HIS A 158 -23.14 17.69 -7.76
N SER A 159 -23.15 16.37 -7.87
CA SER A 159 -24.28 15.57 -8.36
C SER A 159 -25.62 15.92 -7.72
N ALA A 160 -26.59 16.29 -8.56
CA ALA A 160 -27.98 16.51 -8.19
C ALA A 160 -28.68 15.19 -7.83
N ILE A 161 -28.33 14.11 -8.55
CA ILE A 161 -28.86 12.77 -8.28
C ILE A 161 -28.45 12.29 -6.89
N ARG A 162 -27.15 12.41 -6.56
CA ARG A 162 -26.61 12.09 -5.23
C ARG A 162 -27.31 12.92 -4.15
N LYS A 163 -27.45 14.23 -4.37
CA LYS A 163 -28.10 15.15 -3.43
C LYS A 163 -29.56 14.77 -3.17
N GLN A 164 -30.32 14.37 -4.20
CA GLN A 164 -31.69 13.93 -3.99
C GLN A 164 -31.76 12.60 -3.21
N MET A 165 -30.83 11.66 -3.47
CA MET A 165 -30.81 10.37 -2.78
C MET A 165 -30.40 10.46 -1.31
N ARG A 166 -29.49 11.37 -0.96
CA ARG A 166 -28.80 11.39 0.34
C ARG A 166 -28.91 12.70 1.12
N GLY A 167 -29.41 13.77 0.51
CA GLY A 167 -29.37 15.11 1.08
C GLY A 167 -28.02 15.81 0.89
N GLU A 168 -27.84 16.93 1.59
CA GLU A 168 -26.57 17.66 1.61
C GLU A 168 -25.54 16.92 2.47
N GLU A 169 -24.36 16.68 1.89
CA GLU A 169 -23.24 16.03 2.57
C GLU A 169 -22.02 16.97 2.54
N PRO A 170 -21.22 17.04 3.62
CA PRO A 170 -20.06 17.92 3.69
C PRO A 170 -18.96 17.49 2.70
N THR A 171 -18.19 18.48 2.24
CA THR A 171 -16.92 18.26 1.53
C THR A 171 -15.75 18.56 2.45
N HIS A 172 -14.70 17.75 2.38
CA HIS A 172 -13.48 17.96 3.16
C HIS A 172 -12.42 18.65 2.31
N PHE A 173 -11.87 19.74 2.83
CA PHE A 173 -10.72 20.39 2.23
C PHE A 173 -9.42 19.70 2.67
N SER A 174 -8.56 19.36 1.72
CA SER A 174 -7.29 18.66 2.01
C SER A 174 -6.15 19.56 2.47
N ASN A 175 -6.41 20.86 2.66
CA ASN A 175 -5.40 21.89 2.97
C ASN A 175 -4.29 22.01 1.92
N ILE A 176 -4.59 21.64 0.68
CA ILE A 176 -3.68 21.71 -0.46
C ILE A 176 -4.34 22.48 -1.59
N LEU A 177 -3.54 23.34 -2.20
CA LEU A 177 -3.86 24.01 -3.45
C LEU A 177 -3.03 23.38 -4.57
N MET A 178 -3.63 23.25 -5.76
CA MET A 178 -2.99 22.63 -6.91
C MET A 178 -3.01 23.60 -8.09
N TRP A 179 -1.82 24.05 -8.47
CA TRP A 179 -1.56 24.77 -9.70
C TRP A 179 -1.57 23.82 -10.89
N ARG A 180 -2.16 24.26 -12.00
CA ARG A 180 -2.17 23.55 -13.27
C ARG A 180 -1.79 24.50 -14.39
N ALA A 181 -0.88 24.03 -15.24
CA ALA A 181 -0.44 24.75 -16.42
C ALA A 181 -0.14 23.79 -17.57
N LEU A 182 -0.15 24.35 -18.78
CA LEU A 182 0.28 23.70 -20.00
C LEU A 182 1.37 24.56 -20.64
N ILE A 183 2.43 23.91 -21.10
CA ILE A 183 3.56 24.56 -21.77
C ILE A 183 3.67 23.98 -23.19
N PRO A 184 3.62 24.83 -24.23
CA PRO A 184 3.92 24.44 -25.61
C PRO A 184 5.37 23.94 -25.77
N ALA A 185 5.57 22.92 -26.61
CA ALA A 185 6.85 22.24 -26.77
C ALA A 185 7.98 23.16 -27.29
N ASP A 186 7.65 24.18 -28.10
CA ASP A 186 8.62 25.14 -28.65
C ASP A 186 9.29 25.99 -27.56
N LYS A 187 8.62 26.23 -26.43
CA LYS A 187 9.21 26.90 -25.26
C LYS A 187 10.17 26.02 -24.47
N LEU A 188 10.11 24.70 -24.66
CA LEU A 188 10.87 23.73 -23.90
C LEU A 188 12.13 23.23 -24.64
N GLY A 189 12.39 23.69 -25.86
CA GLY A 189 13.47 23.16 -26.71
C GLY A 189 14.89 23.26 -26.14
N SER A 190 15.12 24.12 -25.15
CA SER A 190 16.40 24.23 -24.43
C SER A 190 16.52 23.29 -23.21
N ILE A 191 15.44 22.58 -22.87
CA ILE A 191 15.31 21.70 -21.70
C ILE A 191 15.16 20.27 -22.20
N ASN A 192 16.12 19.39 -21.86
CA ASN A 192 15.99 17.98 -22.22
C ASN A 192 14.90 17.30 -21.36
N LEU A 193 13.70 17.20 -21.92
CA LEU A 193 12.53 16.56 -21.31
C LEU A 193 12.18 15.27 -22.06
N GLU A 194 12.76 14.16 -21.60
CA GLU A 194 12.40 12.82 -22.07
C GLU A 194 10.91 12.52 -21.85
N GLU A 195 10.35 11.57 -22.60
CA GLU A 195 8.97 11.10 -22.44
C GLU A 195 8.80 10.28 -21.15
N LYS A 196 8.87 10.95 -20.01
CA LYS A 196 8.78 10.37 -18.67
C LYS A 196 7.70 11.05 -17.85
N GLY A 197 7.08 10.28 -16.97
CA GLY A 197 6.34 10.85 -15.84
C GLY A 197 7.33 11.23 -14.76
N ASN A 198 7.48 12.52 -14.49
CA ASN A 198 8.37 13.00 -13.45
C ASN A 198 7.57 13.51 -12.25
N TYR A 199 7.93 13.04 -11.06
CA TYR A 199 7.23 13.30 -9.81
C TYR A 199 8.25 13.77 -8.77
N TRP A 200 8.33 15.08 -8.57
CA TRP A 200 9.23 15.67 -7.59
C TRP A 200 8.50 15.90 -6.28
N PHE A 201 9.15 15.49 -5.18
CA PHE A 201 8.61 15.62 -3.83
C PHE A 201 9.57 16.42 -2.95
N GLY A 202 9.02 17.33 -2.16
CA GLY A 202 9.75 18.06 -1.13
C GLY A 202 8.87 18.36 0.09
N PRO A 203 9.37 19.20 1.00
CA PRO A 203 8.63 19.58 2.20
C PRO A 203 7.29 20.23 1.84
N GLY A 204 6.18 19.54 2.09
CA GLY A 204 4.83 20.05 1.84
C GLY A 204 4.44 20.30 0.37
N ARG A 205 5.34 20.06 -0.59
CA ARG A 205 5.15 20.44 -2.01
C ARG A 205 5.40 19.27 -2.95
N THR A 206 4.61 19.22 -4.02
CA THR A 206 4.84 18.27 -5.11
C THR A 206 4.82 18.99 -6.45
N LEU A 207 5.62 18.50 -7.39
CA LEU A 207 5.59 18.91 -8.78
C LEU A 207 5.48 17.63 -9.60
N ILE A 208 4.50 17.56 -10.50
CA ILE A 208 4.26 16.42 -11.38
C ILE A 208 4.20 16.95 -12.80
N THR A 209 5.00 16.36 -13.68
CA THR A 209 5.07 16.82 -15.07
C THR A 209 5.21 15.69 -16.07
N TYR A 210 4.57 15.88 -17.22
CA TYR A 210 4.53 14.88 -18.28
C TYR A 210 3.98 15.47 -19.59
N TRP A 211 4.38 14.87 -20.72
CA TRP A 211 3.80 15.16 -22.03
C TRP A 211 2.36 14.63 -22.11
N VAL A 212 1.45 15.42 -22.68
CA VAL A 212 0.02 15.07 -22.86
C VAL A 212 -0.44 15.04 -24.32
N ARG A 213 0.38 15.62 -25.20
CA ARG A 213 0.28 15.48 -26.65
C ARG A 213 1.69 15.25 -27.20
N PRO A 214 1.91 14.27 -28.08
CA PRO A 214 3.24 13.98 -28.63
C PRO A 214 3.92 15.23 -29.19
N ASN A 215 5.10 15.58 -28.67
CA ASN A 215 5.92 16.71 -29.10
C ASN A 215 5.18 18.06 -29.20
N ASN A 216 4.12 18.29 -28.40
CA ASN A 216 3.28 19.48 -28.54
C ASN A 216 2.96 20.14 -27.20
N LEU A 217 2.36 19.42 -26.25
CA LEU A 217 1.93 20.01 -24.97
C LEU A 217 2.49 19.25 -23.78
N TYR A 218 3.06 20.00 -22.84
CA TYR A 218 3.60 19.52 -21.58
C TYR A 218 2.74 20.00 -20.41
N SER A 219 2.35 19.09 -19.53
CA SER A 219 1.49 19.40 -18.38
C SER A 219 2.29 19.57 -17.10
N ILE A 220 1.92 20.58 -16.33
CA ILE A 220 2.43 20.87 -14.99
C ILE A 220 1.29 20.76 -14.00
N LEU A 221 1.49 19.96 -12.96
CA LEU A 221 0.65 19.93 -11.76
C LEU A 221 1.56 20.20 -10.56
N ALA A 222 1.35 21.31 -9.87
CA ALA A 222 2.22 21.72 -8.77
C ALA A 222 1.37 22.00 -7.52
N SER A 223 1.60 21.25 -6.45
CA SER A 223 0.83 21.39 -5.21
C SER A 223 1.62 22.06 -4.10
N VAL A 224 0.92 22.90 -3.34
CA VAL A 224 1.45 23.66 -2.21
C VAL A 224 0.48 23.61 -1.03
N PRO A 225 0.95 23.80 0.21
CA PRO A 225 0.07 23.99 1.37
C PRO A 225 -0.85 25.20 1.16
N ALA A 226 -2.10 25.08 1.60
CA ALA A 226 -3.07 26.17 1.45
C ALA A 226 -2.69 27.46 2.20
N THR A 227 -1.80 27.36 3.20
CA THR A 227 -1.27 28.49 3.96
C THR A 227 -0.20 29.29 3.19
N GLU A 228 0.33 28.75 2.10
CA GLU A 228 1.41 29.37 1.33
C GLU A 228 0.91 30.44 0.35
N VAL A 229 -0.34 30.33 -0.10
CA VAL A 229 -0.95 31.22 -1.09
C VAL A 229 -2.10 31.97 -0.42
N GLN A 230 -1.99 33.30 -0.30
CA GLN A 230 -3.06 34.12 0.27
C GLN A 230 -3.97 34.65 -0.84
N ARG A 231 -5.25 34.26 -0.83
CA ARG A 231 -6.22 34.73 -1.83
C ARG A 231 -7.36 35.53 -1.20
N GLU A 232 -7.54 36.76 -1.69
CA GLU A 232 -8.73 37.59 -1.44
C GLU A 232 -9.85 37.35 -2.48
N SER A 233 -9.53 36.76 -3.66
CA SER A 233 -10.47 36.51 -4.77
C SER A 233 -10.26 35.14 -5.42
N TRP A 234 -11.36 34.44 -5.73
CA TRP A 234 -11.39 33.11 -6.34
C TRP A 234 -11.56 33.17 -7.87
N THR A 235 -10.67 33.87 -8.58
CA THR A 235 -10.63 33.83 -10.05
C THR A 235 -10.01 32.53 -10.56
N GLU A 236 -10.40 32.09 -11.77
CA GLU A 236 -9.82 30.93 -12.45
C GLU A 236 -8.33 31.15 -12.78
N SER A 237 -7.86 32.37 -13.02
CA SER A 237 -6.44 32.66 -13.26
C SER A 237 -5.65 32.73 -11.96
N GLY A 238 -4.59 31.94 -11.84
CA GLY A 238 -3.62 31.98 -10.75
C GLY A 238 -2.55 33.06 -10.96
N ASP A 239 -1.97 33.59 -9.87
CA ASP A 239 -0.83 34.52 -9.94
C ASP A 239 0.46 33.73 -10.17
N ILE A 240 1.12 33.98 -11.29
CA ILE A 240 2.34 33.28 -11.70
C ILE A 240 3.52 33.65 -10.79
N ASP A 241 3.55 34.85 -10.22
CA ASP A 241 4.59 35.25 -9.28
C ASP A 241 4.49 34.45 -7.97
N GLU A 242 3.27 34.11 -7.53
CA GLU A 242 3.06 33.19 -6.39
C GLU A 242 3.53 31.77 -6.71
N LEU A 243 3.25 31.29 -7.93
CA LEU A 243 3.74 30.00 -8.42
C LEU A 243 5.28 29.96 -8.40
N HIS A 244 5.95 30.96 -8.98
CA HIS A 244 7.42 31.02 -9.00
C HIS A 244 8.02 31.13 -7.60
N ARG A 245 7.41 31.91 -6.71
CA ARG A 245 7.87 32.05 -5.32
C ARG A 245 7.80 30.71 -4.58
N SER A 246 6.69 29.98 -4.74
CA SER A 246 6.45 28.69 -4.08
C SER A 246 7.45 27.61 -4.50
N PHE A 247 8.00 27.73 -5.71
CA PHE A 247 8.92 26.77 -6.31
C PHE A 247 10.30 27.39 -6.61
N SER A 248 10.70 28.39 -5.83
CA SER A 248 11.98 29.11 -6.04
C SER A 248 13.22 28.29 -5.64
N ASP A 249 13.04 27.27 -4.79
CA ASP A 249 14.09 26.42 -4.22
C ASP A 249 14.20 25.04 -4.89
N ILE A 250 13.49 24.82 -6.01
CA ILE A 250 13.54 23.55 -6.74
C ILE A 250 14.79 23.41 -7.61
N GLU A 251 15.03 22.18 -8.05
CA GLU A 251 16.14 21.80 -8.91
C GLU A 251 16.17 22.61 -10.24
N PRO A 252 17.35 23.00 -10.76
CA PRO A 252 17.46 23.99 -11.84
C PRO A 252 16.72 23.66 -13.15
N ARG A 253 16.62 22.38 -13.54
CA ARG A 253 15.89 21.97 -14.75
C ARG A 253 14.39 22.15 -14.54
N ALA A 254 13.89 21.77 -13.37
CA ALA A 254 12.47 21.96 -13.04
C ALA A 254 12.13 23.47 -12.94
N ARG A 255 13.03 24.28 -12.38
CA ARG A 255 12.85 25.75 -12.33
C ARG A 255 12.76 26.39 -13.71
N LYS A 256 13.71 26.08 -14.61
CA LYS A 256 13.70 26.59 -15.99
C LYS A 256 12.42 26.23 -16.74
N MET A 257 11.87 25.04 -16.46
CA MET A 257 10.60 24.59 -17.03
C MET A 257 9.43 25.39 -16.46
N MET A 258 9.39 25.62 -15.13
CA MET A 258 8.37 26.46 -14.50
C MET A 258 8.38 27.90 -15.06
N GLU A 259 9.55 28.48 -15.35
CA GLU A 259 9.73 29.81 -15.97
C GLU A 259 9.09 29.95 -17.37
N GLN A 260 8.70 28.85 -18.02
CA GLN A 260 8.03 28.88 -19.34
C GLN A 260 6.49 28.91 -19.24
N ILE A 261 5.93 28.97 -18.03
CA ILE A 261 4.47 29.01 -17.80
C ILE A 261 3.94 30.43 -18.02
N ASP A 262 3.12 30.63 -19.06
CA ASP A 262 2.48 31.94 -19.33
C ASP A 262 1.18 32.16 -18.55
N ALA A 263 0.51 31.07 -18.18
CA ALA A 263 -0.78 31.08 -17.52
C ALA A 263 -0.93 29.81 -16.70
N SER A 264 -1.53 29.97 -15.52
CA SER A 264 -1.89 28.85 -14.66
C SER A 264 -3.25 29.10 -14.01
N PHE A 265 -3.89 28.03 -13.57
CA PHE A 265 -5.02 28.10 -12.66
C PHE A 265 -4.71 27.31 -11.39
N ILE A 266 -5.31 27.72 -10.28
CA ILE A 266 -5.09 27.09 -8.98
C ILE A 266 -6.45 26.73 -8.36
N THR A 267 -6.55 25.51 -7.84
CA THR A 267 -7.77 25.06 -7.15
C THR A 267 -7.48 24.39 -5.83
N GLY A 268 -8.41 24.56 -4.89
CA GLY A 268 -8.44 23.79 -3.65
C GLY A 268 -8.80 22.33 -3.92
N MET A 269 -8.06 21.42 -3.31
CA MET A 269 -8.34 19.99 -3.42
C MET A 269 -9.32 19.56 -2.35
N TYR A 270 -10.52 19.17 -2.80
CA TYR A 270 -11.61 18.66 -1.95
C TYR A 270 -11.84 17.17 -2.19
N TYR A 271 -12.34 16.49 -1.16
CA TYR A 271 -12.79 15.10 -1.26
C TYR A 271 -14.03 14.86 -0.41
N ARG A 272 -14.70 13.73 -0.63
CA ARG A 272 -15.77 13.22 0.23
C ARG A 272 -15.36 11.86 0.79
N ASP A 273 -15.86 11.54 1.97
CA ASP A 273 -15.69 10.20 2.52
C ASP A 273 -16.46 9.15 1.68
N PRO A 274 -16.00 7.89 1.64
CA PRO A 274 -16.72 6.81 0.97
C PRO A 274 -18.14 6.64 1.54
N ILE A 275 -19.12 6.46 0.65
CA ILE A 275 -20.52 6.23 1.04
C ILE A 275 -20.83 4.73 1.09
N ASP A 276 -21.77 4.36 1.95
CA ASP A 276 -22.16 2.98 2.25
C ASP A 276 -23.15 2.38 1.26
N ARG A 277 -23.84 3.23 0.48
CA ARG A 277 -24.86 2.84 -0.50
C ARG A 277 -24.85 3.76 -1.71
N TRP A 278 -24.87 3.18 -2.92
CA TRP A 278 -24.92 3.89 -4.21
C TRP A 278 -26.27 3.73 -4.90
N THR A 279 -27.01 2.66 -4.60
CA THR A 279 -28.18 2.21 -5.35
C THR A 279 -29.45 2.29 -4.51
N TYR A 280 -30.51 2.82 -5.10
CA TYR A 280 -31.87 2.81 -4.56
C TYR A 280 -32.83 2.43 -5.68
N GLY A 281 -33.31 1.17 -5.66
CA GLY A 281 -34.19 0.64 -6.71
C GLY A 281 -33.52 0.72 -8.08
N ARG A 282 -34.10 1.51 -8.98
CA ARG A 282 -33.71 1.69 -10.37
C ARG A 282 -32.69 2.82 -10.60
N VAL A 283 -32.15 3.40 -9.52
CA VAL A 283 -31.22 4.52 -9.56
C VAL A 283 -29.90 4.15 -8.91
N THR A 284 -28.78 4.46 -9.56
CA THR A 284 -27.44 4.28 -8.97
C THR A 284 -26.48 5.42 -9.34
N LEU A 285 -25.35 5.50 -8.64
CA LEU A 285 -24.30 6.51 -8.83
C LEU A 285 -23.04 5.89 -9.46
N MET A 286 -22.28 6.69 -10.21
CA MET A 286 -20.97 6.30 -10.73
C MET A 286 -19.98 7.47 -10.82
N GLY A 287 -18.69 7.16 -11.02
CA GLY A 287 -17.64 8.18 -11.10
C GLY A 287 -17.62 9.10 -9.88
N ASP A 288 -17.30 10.38 -10.10
CA ASP A 288 -17.21 11.38 -9.01
C ASP A 288 -18.54 11.66 -8.30
N ALA A 289 -19.69 11.24 -8.85
CA ALA A 289 -20.96 11.29 -8.13
C ALA A 289 -21.01 10.22 -7.02
N ALA A 290 -20.37 9.07 -7.22
CA ALA A 290 -20.28 8.00 -6.23
C ALA A 290 -19.05 8.13 -5.33
N HIS A 291 -17.85 8.24 -5.92
CA HIS A 291 -16.56 8.09 -5.23
C HIS A 291 -15.52 9.17 -5.60
N PRO A 292 -15.84 10.47 -5.40
CA PRO A 292 -14.90 11.55 -5.72
C PRO A 292 -13.64 11.45 -4.87
N MET A 293 -12.47 11.65 -5.50
CA MET A 293 -11.17 11.45 -4.85
C MET A 293 -10.15 12.53 -5.21
N VAL A 294 -9.18 12.74 -4.32
CA VAL A 294 -8.01 13.57 -4.62
C VAL A 294 -7.13 12.91 -5.70
N PRO A 295 -6.45 13.68 -6.58
CA PRO A 295 -5.81 13.14 -7.78
C PRO A 295 -4.43 12.49 -7.56
N PHE A 296 -4.05 12.12 -6.33
CA PHE A 296 -2.69 11.67 -6.00
C PHE A 296 -2.38 10.19 -6.32
N LEU A 297 -3.39 9.41 -6.71
CA LEU A 297 -3.19 8.13 -7.42
C LEU A 297 -3.45 8.24 -8.93
N ALA A 298 -3.90 9.40 -9.41
CA ALA A 298 -4.37 9.61 -10.79
C ALA A 298 -5.45 8.59 -11.24
N GLN A 299 -6.39 8.23 -10.37
CA GLN A 299 -7.34 7.12 -10.62
C GLN A 299 -8.79 7.52 -10.85
N GLY A 300 -9.21 8.77 -10.62
CA GLY A 300 -10.64 9.15 -10.70
C GLY A 300 -11.30 8.73 -12.03
N ALA A 301 -10.68 9.09 -13.16
CA ALA A 301 -11.19 8.70 -14.48
C ALA A 301 -11.13 7.19 -14.72
N CYS A 302 -10.02 6.52 -14.38
CA CYS A 302 -9.91 5.07 -14.53
C CYS A 302 -10.97 4.32 -13.73
N GLN A 303 -11.31 4.78 -12.51
CA GLN A 303 -12.38 4.18 -11.71
C GLN A 303 -13.76 4.40 -12.35
N GLY A 304 -14.03 5.58 -12.92
CA GLY A 304 -15.26 5.81 -13.69
C GLY A 304 -15.36 4.94 -14.97
N ILE A 305 -14.22 4.65 -15.61
CA ILE A 305 -14.13 3.74 -16.76
C ILE A 305 -14.37 2.29 -16.32
N GLU A 306 -13.80 1.85 -15.18
CA GLU A 306 -14.09 0.53 -14.59
C GLU A 306 -15.57 0.38 -14.18
N ASP A 307 -16.18 1.45 -13.66
CA ASP A 307 -17.60 1.48 -13.33
C ASP A 307 -18.46 1.24 -14.57
N ALA A 308 -18.18 1.97 -15.66
CA ALA A 308 -18.90 1.88 -16.92
C ALA A 308 -18.92 0.45 -17.47
N TRP A 309 -17.76 -0.21 -17.49
CA TRP A 309 -17.68 -1.60 -17.94
C TRP A 309 -18.47 -2.56 -17.06
N THR A 310 -18.32 -2.42 -15.74
CA THR A 310 -18.98 -3.29 -14.77
C THR A 310 -20.49 -3.15 -14.85
N LEU A 311 -20.98 -1.90 -14.82
CA LEU A 311 -22.40 -1.55 -14.92
C LEU A 311 -23.02 -2.11 -16.19
N ALA A 312 -22.39 -1.85 -17.35
CA ALA A 312 -22.89 -2.31 -18.63
C ALA A 312 -22.94 -3.84 -18.70
N THR A 313 -21.93 -4.51 -18.12
CA THR A 313 -21.86 -5.97 -18.09
C THR A 313 -22.97 -6.58 -17.24
N VAL A 314 -23.13 -6.16 -15.98
CA VAL A 314 -24.15 -6.75 -15.09
C VAL A 314 -25.58 -6.46 -15.59
N LEU A 315 -25.83 -5.27 -16.15
CA LEU A 315 -27.14 -4.95 -16.75
C LEU A 315 -27.45 -5.80 -17.98
N SER A 316 -26.44 -6.13 -18.79
CA SER A 316 -26.64 -6.91 -20.02
C SER A 316 -26.79 -8.43 -19.79
N GLN A 317 -26.22 -8.97 -18.72
CA GLN A 317 -26.10 -10.42 -18.50
C GLN A 317 -27.33 -11.04 -17.83
N ARG A 318 -28.20 -10.24 -17.21
CA ARG A 318 -29.35 -10.74 -16.47
C ARG A 318 -30.49 -11.18 -17.38
N ALA A 319 -30.80 -12.48 -17.35
CA ALA A 319 -31.91 -13.07 -18.11
C ALA A 319 -33.29 -12.62 -17.60
N ASP A 320 -33.42 -12.33 -16.31
CA ASP A 320 -34.66 -11.86 -15.66
C ASP A 320 -34.95 -10.37 -15.92
N LYS A 321 -33.99 -9.62 -16.47
CA LYS A 321 -34.07 -8.17 -16.67
C LYS A 321 -34.41 -7.39 -15.38
N ASP A 322 -34.06 -7.94 -14.22
CA ASP A 322 -34.24 -7.28 -12.92
C ASP A 322 -33.21 -6.15 -12.75
N VAL A 323 -33.63 -4.93 -13.10
CA VAL A 323 -32.80 -3.73 -13.03
C VAL A 323 -32.35 -3.44 -11.59
N PRO A 324 -33.22 -3.36 -10.57
CA PRO A 324 -32.78 -3.17 -9.19
C PRO A 324 -31.71 -4.17 -8.73
N ALA A 325 -31.87 -5.46 -9.04
CA ALA A 325 -30.88 -6.46 -8.68
C ALA A 325 -29.55 -6.28 -9.42
N ALA A 326 -29.58 -5.92 -10.71
CA ALA A 326 -28.37 -5.63 -11.49
C ALA A 326 -27.59 -4.42 -10.94
N LEU A 327 -28.28 -3.34 -10.59
CA LEU A 327 -27.64 -2.14 -10.05
C LEU A 327 -27.04 -2.40 -8.66
N LEU A 328 -27.71 -3.23 -7.84
CA LEU A 328 -27.16 -3.64 -6.55
C LEU A 328 -25.89 -4.50 -6.72
N GLU A 329 -25.88 -5.42 -7.69
CA GLU A 329 -24.68 -6.21 -7.99
C GLU A 329 -23.51 -5.32 -8.46
N TYR A 330 -23.79 -4.32 -9.32
CA TYR A 330 -22.80 -3.32 -9.72
C TYR A 330 -22.17 -2.62 -8.51
N GLU A 331 -22.99 -2.15 -7.57
CA GLU A 331 -22.51 -1.51 -6.34
C GLU A 331 -21.65 -2.48 -5.51
N GLN A 332 -22.11 -3.72 -5.30
CA GLN A 332 -21.39 -4.72 -4.51
C GLN A 332 -20.00 -5.02 -5.08
N ARG A 333 -19.85 -5.00 -6.41
CA ARG A 333 -18.57 -5.20 -7.09
C ARG A 333 -17.65 -3.97 -7.02
N ARG A 334 -18.20 -2.76 -7.17
CA ARG A 334 -17.41 -1.53 -7.33
C ARG A 334 -17.13 -0.77 -6.03
N ARG A 335 -18.05 -0.80 -5.06
CA ARG A 335 -17.93 -0.01 -3.83
C ARG A 335 -16.71 -0.38 -2.99
N PRO A 336 -16.39 -1.66 -2.72
CA PRO A 336 -15.19 -2.01 -1.94
C PRO A 336 -13.89 -1.58 -2.64
N ARG A 337 -13.82 -1.78 -3.97
CA ARG A 337 -12.67 -1.41 -4.82
C ARG A 337 -12.40 0.09 -4.80
N THR A 338 -13.41 0.90 -5.07
CA THR A 338 -13.29 2.37 -5.12
C THR A 338 -13.05 2.97 -3.73
N THR A 339 -13.63 2.39 -2.67
CA THR A 339 -13.35 2.76 -1.27
C THR A 339 -11.85 2.60 -0.94
N ARG A 340 -11.23 1.49 -1.39
CA ARG A 340 -9.78 1.27 -1.23
C ARG A 340 -8.97 2.31 -1.99
N VAL A 341 -9.37 2.68 -3.21
CA VAL A 341 -8.68 3.71 -4.00
C VAL A 341 -8.82 5.10 -3.38
N GLN A 342 -10.02 5.50 -2.94
CA GLN A 342 -10.24 6.78 -2.26
C GLN A 342 -9.38 6.90 -1.00
N SER A 343 -9.33 5.84 -0.20
CA SER A 343 -8.50 5.77 1.00
C SER A 343 -7.00 5.86 0.67
N GLY A 344 -6.54 5.12 -0.35
CA GLY A 344 -5.16 5.18 -0.83
C GLY A 344 -4.77 6.57 -1.36
N ALA A 345 -5.67 7.25 -2.07
CA ALA A 345 -5.43 8.60 -2.58
C ALA A 345 -5.26 9.61 -1.45
N ARG A 346 -6.04 9.49 -0.37
CA ARG A 346 -5.88 10.30 0.85
C ARG A 346 -4.57 9.99 1.57
N ALA A 347 -4.17 8.71 1.66
CA ALA A 347 -2.89 8.34 2.26
C ALA A 347 -1.71 8.92 1.48
N MET A 348 -1.79 8.93 0.14
CA MET A 348 -0.77 9.52 -0.72
C MET A 348 -0.64 11.04 -0.56
N VAL A 349 -1.72 11.76 -0.27
CA VAL A 349 -1.63 13.19 0.11
C VAL A 349 -0.67 13.37 1.27
N LYS A 350 -0.92 12.69 2.39
CA LYS A 350 -0.10 12.78 3.61
C LYS A 350 1.34 12.37 3.34
N LEU A 351 1.56 11.30 2.57
CA LEU A 351 2.89 10.79 2.26
C LEU A 351 3.72 11.75 1.41
N THR A 352 3.10 12.37 0.40
CA THR A 352 3.80 13.19 -0.59
C THR A 352 3.97 14.65 -0.16
N HIS A 353 3.16 15.12 0.80
CA HIS A 353 3.21 16.47 1.37
C HIS A 353 3.75 16.49 2.81
N GLU A 354 4.49 15.47 3.21
CA GLU A 354 5.20 15.49 4.49
C GLU A 354 6.17 16.70 4.53
N SER A 355 6.17 17.44 5.64
CA SER A 355 7.00 18.63 5.85
C SER A 355 8.15 18.37 6.81
N GLU A 356 8.04 17.37 7.68
CA GLU A 356 9.05 17.10 8.69
C GLU A 356 10.27 16.42 8.06
N ALA A 357 11.44 17.03 8.22
CA ALA A 357 12.68 16.60 7.57
C ALA A 357 13.00 15.11 7.82
N ASP A 358 12.80 14.65 9.06
CA ASP A 358 13.08 13.27 9.47
C ASP A 358 12.13 12.28 8.79
N ARG A 359 10.85 12.64 8.68
CA ARG A 359 9.84 11.83 8.00
C ARG A 359 10.05 11.81 6.48
N ILE A 360 10.52 12.91 5.89
CA ILE A 360 10.94 12.96 4.48
C ILE A 360 12.14 12.04 4.25
N ARG A 361 13.15 12.07 5.14
CA ARG A 361 14.31 11.16 5.05
C ARG A 361 13.87 9.70 5.14
N ALA A 362 13.01 9.36 6.10
CA ALA A 362 12.43 8.03 6.26
C ALA A 362 11.66 7.56 5.01
N ARG A 363 10.75 8.41 4.47
CA ARG A 363 10.01 8.14 3.24
C ARG A 363 10.94 7.89 2.05
N ASN A 364 11.88 8.80 1.82
CA ASN A 364 12.82 8.71 0.69
C ASN A 364 13.75 7.50 0.85
N GLY A 365 14.15 7.18 2.08
CA GLY A 365 14.92 5.98 2.42
C GLY A 365 14.15 4.71 2.05
N ARG A 366 12.88 4.60 2.48
CA ARG A 366 12.01 3.48 2.11
C ARG A 366 11.86 3.36 0.59
N TRP A 367 11.60 4.45 -0.12
CA TRP A 367 11.46 4.42 -1.58
C TRP A 367 12.73 3.96 -2.30
N LYS A 368 13.92 4.32 -1.81
CA LYS A 368 15.17 3.74 -2.31
C LYS A 368 15.20 2.23 -2.09
N GLY A 369 14.75 1.73 -0.95
CA GLY A 369 14.65 0.29 -0.71
C GLY A 369 13.67 -0.40 -1.64
N MET A 370 12.51 0.21 -1.86
CA MET A 370 11.53 -0.28 -2.84
C MET A 370 12.12 -0.38 -4.25
N GLN A 371 13.04 0.51 -4.63
CA GLN A 371 13.71 0.41 -5.93
C GLN A 371 14.48 -0.92 -6.12
N HIS A 372 15.03 -1.49 -5.05
CA HIS A 372 15.80 -2.74 -5.13
C HIS A 372 14.90 -3.99 -5.19
N ILE A 373 13.73 -3.96 -4.53
CA ILE A 373 12.90 -5.17 -4.31
C ILE A 373 11.55 -5.12 -5.03
N ASP A 374 11.09 -3.95 -5.43
CA ASP A 374 9.83 -3.71 -6.15
C ASP A 374 10.04 -2.77 -7.36
N PRO A 375 11.01 -3.04 -8.26
CA PRO A 375 11.32 -2.13 -9.38
C PRO A 375 10.20 -2.00 -10.40
N MET A 376 9.25 -2.95 -10.43
CA MET A 376 8.05 -2.87 -11.25
C MET A 376 6.88 -2.20 -10.54
N THR A 377 7.02 -1.80 -9.28
CA THR A 377 5.99 -1.20 -8.44
C THR A 377 4.76 -2.09 -8.22
N GLU A 378 4.94 -3.41 -8.17
CA GLU A 378 3.88 -4.39 -7.93
C GLU A 378 3.19 -4.17 -6.59
N THR A 379 3.98 -3.97 -5.53
CA THR A 379 3.44 -3.76 -4.18
C THR A 379 2.95 -2.34 -3.97
N THR A 380 3.52 -1.37 -4.70
CA THR A 380 3.16 0.05 -4.57
C THR A 380 1.92 0.42 -5.38
N TRP A 381 1.88 -0.02 -6.64
CA TRP A 381 0.87 0.39 -7.63
C TRP A 381 0.05 -0.77 -8.20
N GLY A 382 0.40 -2.03 -7.93
CA GLY A 382 -0.29 -3.19 -8.52
C GLY A 382 -1.77 -3.29 -8.18
N PHE A 383 -2.19 -2.83 -7.00
CA PHE A 383 -3.60 -2.80 -6.62
C PHE A 383 -4.46 -1.85 -7.49
N VAL A 384 -3.83 -0.94 -8.24
CA VAL A 384 -4.50 -0.06 -9.20
C VAL A 384 -4.15 -0.41 -10.63
N TRP A 385 -2.86 -0.48 -10.99
CA TRP A 385 -2.44 -0.69 -12.37
C TRP A 385 -2.69 -2.12 -12.86
N GLY A 386 -2.57 -3.13 -11.99
CA GLY A 386 -2.76 -4.53 -12.33
C GLY A 386 -4.19 -5.05 -12.24
N TYR A 387 -5.16 -4.20 -11.86
CA TYR A 387 -6.55 -4.65 -11.71
C TYR A 387 -7.25 -4.80 -13.06
N ASP A 388 -7.61 -6.05 -13.39
CA ASP A 388 -8.31 -6.41 -14.62
C ASP A 388 -9.84 -6.53 -14.35
N VAL A 389 -10.56 -5.43 -14.58
CA VAL A 389 -12.02 -5.37 -14.37
C VAL A 389 -12.79 -6.30 -15.33
N LEU A 390 -12.22 -6.61 -16.50
CA LEU A 390 -12.84 -7.49 -17.50
C LEU A 390 -12.90 -8.94 -17.00
N LYS A 391 -11.90 -9.36 -16.22
CA LYS A 391 -11.89 -10.65 -15.52
C LYS A 391 -12.71 -10.60 -14.24
N ALA A 392 -12.55 -9.55 -13.42
CA ALA A 392 -13.19 -9.46 -12.11
C ALA A 392 -14.72 -9.51 -12.19
N VAL A 393 -15.33 -8.89 -13.22
CA VAL A 393 -16.80 -8.91 -13.38
C VAL A 393 -17.36 -10.31 -13.70
N LYS A 394 -16.53 -11.24 -14.16
CA LYS A 394 -16.94 -12.64 -14.46
C LYS A 394 -16.86 -13.55 -13.24
N GLN A 395 -16.24 -13.10 -12.15
CA GLN A 395 -16.15 -13.85 -10.89
C GLN A 395 -17.41 -13.65 -10.04
N SER A 396 -17.57 -14.47 -9.01
CA SER A 396 -18.68 -14.36 -8.06
C SER A 396 -18.69 -12.98 -7.40
N PRO A 397 -19.86 -12.32 -7.23
CA PRO A 397 -19.95 -11.07 -6.50
C PRO A 397 -19.40 -11.23 -5.07
N GLY A 398 -18.57 -10.27 -4.63
CA GLY A 398 -18.10 -10.21 -3.25
C GLY A 398 -16.64 -10.61 -3.02
N GLU A 399 -15.97 -11.29 -3.96
CA GLU A 399 -14.51 -11.55 -3.86
C GLU A 399 -13.73 -10.24 -4.07
N VAL A 400 -13.52 -9.47 -3.01
CA VAL A 400 -12.62 -8.31 -3.04
C VAL A 400 -11.56 -8.48 -1.95
N LEU A 401 -10.29 -8.45 -2.34
CA LEU A 401 -9.18 -8.35 -1.40
C LEU A 401 -9.38 -7.08 -0.54
N GLY A 402 -9.80 -7.31 0.70
CA GLY A 402 -10.13 -6.28 1.68
C GLY A 402 -8.94 -5.39 2.04
N LEU A 403 -9.19 -4.42 2.95
CA LEU A 403 -8.16 -3.51 3.48
C LEU A 403 -7.01 -4.26 4.16
N SER A 404 -7.30 -5.42 4.78
CA SER A 404 -6.30 -6.45 5.04
C SER A 404 -6.11 -7.23 3.74
N ALA A 405 -4.90 -7.28 3.18
CA ALA A 405 -4.61 -8.07 1.97
C ALA A 405 -4.81 -9.60 2.14
N THR A 406 -5.43 -10.03 3.23
CA THR A 406 -5.87 -11.39 3.50
C THR A 406 -6.99 -11.81 2.54
N ARG A 407 -6.84 -12.98 1.92
CA ARG A 407 -7.82 -13.62 1.04
C ARG A 407 -9.06 -13.98 1.84
N GLU A 408 -10.22 -13.56 1.34
CA GLU A 408 -11.50 -13.92 1.95
C GLU A 408 -11.73 -15.44 1.87
N GLY A 409 -12.30 -16.03 2.92
CA GLY A 409 -12.54 -17.49 3.01
C GLY A 409 -11.39 -18.33 3.54
N LYS A 410 -10.19 -17.76 3.76
CA LYS A 410 -9.10 -18.48 4.45
C LYS A 410 -9.46 -18.72 5.92
N SER A 411 -9.35 -19.96 6.35
CA SER A 411 -9.49 -20.39 7.74
C SER A 411 -8.46 -21.47 8.09
N LEU A 412 -8.15 -21.57 9.38
CA LEU A 412 -7.39 -22.67 9.96
C LEU A 412 -8.35 -23.74 10.50
N LYS A 413 -7.90 -24.99 10.53
CA LYS A 413 -8.74 -26.16 10.83
C LYS A 413 -9.08 -26.24 12.32
N ARG A 414 -8.10 -26.00 13.20
CA ARG A 414 -8.29 -26.08 14.65
C ARG A 414 -8.88 -24.80 15.23
N PRO A 415 -9.81 -24.89 16.21
CA PRO A 415 -10.40 -23.71 16.84
C PRO A 415 -9.38 -22.76 17.47
N GLU A 416 -8.34 -23.29 18.12
CA GLU A 416 -7.28 -22.49 18.73
C GLU A 416 -6.43 -21.77 17.66
N SER A 417 -6.11 -22.43 16.56
CA SER A 417 -5.38 -21.82 15.44
C SER A 417 -6.22 -20.73 14.78
N GLN A 418 -7.52 -20.99 14.55
CA GLN A 418 -8.44 -20.00 14.02
C GLN A 418 -8.59 -18.79 14.94
N ARG A 419 -8.54 -18.99 16.27
CA ARG A 419 -8.49 -17.89 17.24
C ARG A 419 -7.22 -17.04 17.04
N ALA A 420 -6.04 -17.66 16.95
CA ALA A 420 -4.79 -16.95 16.71
C ALA A 420 -4.80 -16.18 15.37
N PHE A 421 -5.33 -16.80 14.31
CA PHE A 421 -5.51 -16.17 13.00
C PHE A 421 -6.40 -14.93 13.08
N THR A 422 -7.52 -15.04 13.80
CA THR A 422 -8.48 -13.94 13.98
C THR A 422 -7.89 -12.80 14.81
N MET A 423 -7.07 -13.15 15.80
CA MET A 423 -6.32 -12.17 16.60
C MET A 423 -5.34 -11.37 15.74
N TRP A 424 -4.53 -12.04 14.90
CA TRP A 424 -3.63 -11.36 13.95
C TRP A 424 -4.36 -10.47 12.97
N LYS A 425 -5.43 -10.98 12.35
CA LYS A 425 -6.23 -10.24 11.38
C LYS A 425 -6.77 -8.92 11.94
N ASN A 426 -7.01 -8.85 13.24
CA ASN A 426 -7.60 -7.70 13.92
C ASN A 426 -6.58 -6.86 14.72
N THR A 427 -5.27 -7.09 14.55
CA THR A 427 -4.23 -6.39 15.29
C THR A 427 -4.25 -4.88 15.04
N PHE A 428 -4.39 -4.45 13.78
CA PHE A 428 -4.33 -3.03 13.41
C PHE A 428 -5.72 -2.46 13.10
N SER A 429 -6.10 -1.39 13.81
CA SER A 429 -7.30 -0.64 13.47
C SER A 429 -7.07 0.25 12.23
N PRO A 430 -8.13 0.70 11.54
CA PRO A 430 -7.99 1.69 10.47
C PRO A 430 -7.27 2.97 10.92
N GLU A 431 -7.44 3.38 12.17
CA GLU A 431 -6.75 4.52 12.76
C GLU A 431 -5.24 4.26 12.90
N ASN A 432 -4.85 3.05 13.34
CA ASN A 432 -3.44 2.66 13.42
C ASN A 432 -2.79 2.77 12.03
N VAL A 433 -3.45 2.24 11.00
CA VAL A 433 -2.97 2.32 9.61
C VAL A 433 -2.86 3.77 9.13
N ALA A 434 -3.86 4.61 9.40
CA ALA A 434 -3.87 6.01 8.97
C ALA A 434 -2.75 6.86 9.61
N ARG A 435 -2.31 6.48 10.81
CA ARG A 435 -1.21 7.15 11.53
C ARG A 435 0.18 6.70 11.06
N GLY A 436 0.29 5.71 10.17
CA GLY A 436 1.57 5.22 9.65
C GLY A 436 2.30 4.35 10.65
N HIS A 437 3.65 4.29 10.59
CA HIS A 437 4.43 3.42 11.47
C HIS A 437 4.22 3.72 12.97
N ASP A 438 3.96 4.98 13.36
CA ASP A 438 3.61 5.34 14.73
C ASP A 438 2.37 4.58 15.23
N GLY A 439 1.29 4.63 14.45
CA GLY A 439 0.04 3.96 14.79
C GLY A 439 0.17 2.44 14.75
N LEU A 440 0.98 1.91 13.83
CA LEU A 440 1.28 0.47 13.76
C LEU A 440 2.09 0.01 14.98
N ARG A 441 3.10 0.77 15.44
CA ARG A 441 3.87 0.45 16.65
C ARG A 441 2.95 0.35 17.87
N GLU A 442 2.11 1.36 18.08
CA GLU A 442 1.12 1.35 19.16
C GLU A 442 0.13 0.18 19.05
N GLY A 443 -0.32 -0.14 17.83
CA GLY A 443 -1.22 -1.26 17.58
C GLY A 443 -0.60 -2.60 17.92
N TYR A 444 0.65 -2.82 17.50
CA TYR A 444 1.39 -4.04 17.72
C TYR A 444 1.71 -4.27 19.20
N ASP A 445 2.21 -3.24 19.90
CA ASP A 445 2.52 -3.33 21.32
C ASP A 445 1.27 -3.52 22.17
N ARG A 446 0.17 -2.80 21.85
CA ARG A 446 -1.12 -3.00 22.52
C ARG A 446 -1.64 -4.42 22.31
N PHE A 447 -1.51 -4.96 21.10
CA PHE A 447 -1.91 -6.33 20.78
C PHE A 447 -1.21 -7.34 21.68
N LEU A 448 0.13 -7.25 21.81
CA LEU A 448 0.89 -8.17 22.65
C LEU A 448 0.56 -7.98 24.13
N THR A 449 0.66 -6.76 24.64
CA THR A 449 0.55 -6.47 26.08
C THR A 449 -0.85 -6.67 26.65
N THR A 450 -1.90 -6.48 25.83
CA THR A 450 -3.29 -6.66 26.27
C THR A 450 -3.71 -8.13 26.23
N ASN A 451 -3.30 -8.87 25.18
CA ASN A 451 -3.72 -10.25 25.01
C ASN A 451 -2.84 -11.24 25.77
N PHE A 452 -1.57 -10.90 25.98
CA PHE A 452 -0.57 -11.76 26.63
C PHE A 452 0.16 -10.97 27.72
N PRO A 453 -0.53 -10.53 28.79
CA PRO A 453 0.11 -9.82 29.87
C PRO A 453 1.06 -10.75 30.62
N LEU A 454 2.25 -10.25 30.98
CA LEU A 454 3.19 -10.98 31.82
C LEU A 454 2.53 -11.34 33.17
N PRO A 455 2.65 -12.58 33.67
CA PRO A 455 2.11 -12.95 34.98
C PRO A 455 2.70 -12.08 36.09
N LYS A 456 1.86 -11.62 37.03
CA LYS A 456 2.25 -10.67 38.11
C LYS A 456 3.39 -11.16 39.01
N GLN A 457 3.62 -12.47 39.07
CA GLN A 457 4.66 -13.07 39.91
C GLN A 457 6.05 -13.03 39.26
N VAL A 458 6.11 -12.75 37.95
CA VAL A 458 7.37 -12.68 37.21
C VAL A 458 7.98 -11.30 37.40
N GLN A 459 9.20 -11.26 37.94
CA GLN A 459 9.93 -10.01 38.11
C GLN A 459 10.65 -9.63 36.82
N VAL A 460 10.60 -8.34 36.49
CA VAL A 460 11.30 -7.75 35.34
C VAL A 460 12.33 -6.75 35.85
N GLU A 461 13.58 -6.94 35.48
CA GLU A 461 14.69 -6.03 35.79
C GLU A 461 15.04 -5.23 34.54
N LYS A 462 15.26 -3.92 34.70
CA LYS A 462 15.75 -3.06 33.62
C LYS A 462 17.26 -3.15 33.58
N LEU A 463 17.81 -3.38 32.40
CA LEU A 463 19.24 -3.44 32.14
C LEU A 463 19.63 -2.41 31.08
N GLU A 464 20.91 -2.05 31.08
CA GLU A 464 21.56 -1.34 29.99
C GLU A 464 22.82 -2.12 29.60
N LEU A 465 22.90 -2.56 28.34
CA LEU A 465 24.00 -3.36 27.82
C LEU A 465 24.75 -2.50 26.80
N ARG A 466 25.86 -1.89 27.24
CA ARG A 466 26.65 -0.93 26.44
C ARG A 466 25.81 0.21 25.83
N GLY A 467 24.90 0.78 26.62
CA GLY A 467 24.00 1.85 26.17
C GLY A 467 22.72 1.37 25.48
N VAL A 468 22.55 0.07 25.26
CA VAL A 468 21.32 -0.51 24.68
C VAL A 468 20.35 -0.89 25.81
N PRO A 469 19.13 -0.31 25.86
CA PRO A 469 18.14 -0.69 26.85
C PRO A 469 17.68 -2.14 26.67
N ALA A 470 17.52 -2.86 27.77
CA ALA A 470 17.02 -4.22 27.76
C ALA A 470 16.19 -4.53 29.02
N LEU A 471 15.38 -5.59 28.95
CA LEU A 471 14.58 -6.09 30.06
C LEU A 471 14.93 -7.54 30.34
N GLN A 472 15.28 -7.87 31.57
CA GLN A 472 15.57 -9.23 32.02
C GLN A 472 14.38 -9.83 32.75
N VAL A 473 14.01 -11.04 32.35
CA VAL A 473 13.04 -11.90 33.02
C VAL A 473 13.77 -13.13 33.54
N ARG A 474 13.61 -13.43 34.83
CA ARG A 474 14.20 -14.62 35.45
C ARG A 474 13.16 -15.71 35.62
N SER A 475 13.55 -16.96 35.37
CA SER A 475 12.69 -18.11 35.65
C SER A 475 12.48 -18.30 37.15
N SER A 476 11.25 -18.63 37.54
CA SER A 476 10.90 -19.11 38.88
C SER A 476 11.54 -20.46 39.22
N LYS A 477 12.01 -21.20 38.20
CA LYS A 477 12.68 -22.50 38.30
C LYS A 477 14.21 -22.41 38.17
N ALA A 478 14.78 -21.20 38.10
CA ALA A 478 16.23 -21.03 38.05
C ALA A 478 16.87 -21.64 39.30
N GLY A 479 17.54 -22.79 39.14
CA GLY A 479 18.29 -23.44 40.20
C GLY A 479 19.73 -22.92 40.24
N SER A 480 20.11 -22.27 41.34
CA SER A 480 21.42 -21.64 41.59
C SER A 480 21.84 -20.55 40.57
N PRO A 481 22.68 -19.58 40.98
CA PRO A 481 23.29 -18.64 40.03
C PRO A 481 24.16 -19.39 38.99
N GLY A 482 23.98 -19.11 37.69
CA GLY A 482 24.82 -19.68 36.61
C GLY A 482 24.10 -20.48 35.49
N GLY A 483 22.76 -20.43 35.40
CA GLY A 483 22.00 -21.06 34.31
C GLY A 483 22.16 -20.38 32.93
N PRO A 484 21.56 -20.95 31.86
CA PRO A 484 21.59 -20.35 30.52
C PRO A 484 20.96 -18.95 30.50
N THR A 485 21.50 -18.06 29.67
CA THR A 485 20.95 -16.72 29.42
C THR A 485 20.52 -16.62 27.97
N VAL A 486 19.23 -16.43 27.72
CA VAL A 486 18.69 -16.15 26.39
C VAL A 486 18.81 -14.66 26.12
N LEU A 487 19.51 -14.25 25.06
CA LEU A 487 19.47 -12.89 24.53
C LEU A 487 18.46 -12.86 23.38
N HIS A 488 17.35 -12.16 23.59
CA HIS A 488 16.17 -12.21 22.74
C HIS A 488 15.95 -10.89 22.00
N PHE A 489 15.62 -10.99 20.70
CA PHE A 489 15.28 -9.87 19.84
C PHE A 489 13.86 -10.03 19.30
N HIS A 490 13.01 -9.02 19.54
CA HIS A 490 11.62 -9.08 19.16
C HIS A 490 11.41 -8.94 17.63
N GLY A 491 10.28 -9.48 17.14
CA GLY A 491 9.81 -9.32 15.77
C GLY A 491 9.18 -7.95 15.49
N GLY A 492 8.58 -7.80 14.31
CA GLY A 492 7.93 -6.55 13.88
C GLY A 492 8.50 -5.95 12.59
N GLY A 493 9.28 -6.71 11.83
CA GLY A 493 9.84 -6.27 10.55
C GLY A 493 10.88 -5.16 10.68
N TYR A 494 11.60 -5.10 11.81
CA TYR A 494 12.57 -4.05 12.18
C TYR A 494 11.97 -2.64 12.37
N VAL A 495 10.64 -2.50 12.24
CA VAL A 495 9.93 -1.22 12.32
C VAL A 495 8.97 -1.18 13.52
N LEU A 496 8.46 -2.34 13.94
CA LEU A 496 7.49 -2.51 15.02
C LEU A 496 8.07 -3.33 16.17
N GLY A 497 7.34 -3.39 17.29
CA GLY A 497 7.68 -4.17 18.47
C GLY A 497 8.52 -3.39 19.48
N SER A 498 8.66 -3.97 20.66
CA SER A 498 9.49 -3.46 21.74
C SER A 498 9.91 -4.61 22.67
N ALA A 499 10.97 -4.38 23.45
CA ALA A 499 11.34 -5.28 24.54
C ALA A 499 10.14 -5.55 25.47
N SER A 500 9.36 -4.51 25.79
CA SER A 500 8.18 -4.60 26.65
C SER A 500 7.08 -5.49 26.04
N GLY A 501 6.82 -5.38 24.73
CA GLY A 501 5.84 -6.21 24.03
C GLY A 501 6.19 -7.71 24.03
N SER A 502 7.48 -8.04 24.07
CA SER A 502 7.97 -9.43 24.05
C SER A 502 8.05 -10.11 25.43
N LEU A 503 7.78 -9.40 26.53
CA LEU A 503 8.05 -9.88 27.90
C LEU A 503 7.39 -11.23 28.24
N GLU A 504 6.14 -11.45 27.81
CA GLU A 504 5.44 -12.71 28.08
C GLU A 504 6.13 -13.90 27.40
N TYR A 505 6.53 -13.72 26.14
CA TYR A 505 7.27 -14.75 25.40
C TYR A 505 8.67 -14.97 25.99
N ALA A 506 9.38 -13.88 26.34
CA ALA A 506 10.66 -13.93 27.04
C ALA A 506 10.57 -14.70 28.37
N GLY A 507 9.50 -14.50 29.15
CA GLY A 507 9.26 -15.25 30.38
C GLY A 507 9.07 -16.74 30.14
N ARG A 508 8.34 -17.12 29.08
CA ARG A 508 8.19 -18.53 28.70
C ARG A 508 9.49 -19.15 28.17
N LEU A 509 10.33 -18.38 27.48
CA LEU A 509 11.68 -18.81 27.08
C LEU A 509 12.56 -19.04 28.31
N ALA A 510 12.58 -18.10 29.26
CA ALA A 510 13.32 -18.23 30.53
C ALA A 510 12.92 -19.52 31.29
N GLU A 511 11.61 -19.78 31.41
CA GLU A 511 11.08 -21.01 32.01
C GLU A 511 11.45 -22.28 31.25
N ALA A 512 11.44 -22.22 29.91
CA ALA A 512 11.77 -23.37 29.07
C ALA A 512 13.23 -23.79 29.21
N VAL A 513 14.15 -22.82 29.26
CA VAL A 513 15.59 -23.10 29.40
C VAL A 513 16.04 -23.27 30.86
N GLY A 514 15.17 -22.93 31.82
CA GLY A 514 15.50 -22.98 33.25
C GLY A 514 16.54 -21.93 33.67
N GLY A 515 16.48 -20.74 33.08
CA GLY A 515 17.46 -19.67 33.25
C GLY A 515 16.86 -18.28 33.07
N ASP A 516 17.63 -17.36 32.52
CA ASP A 516 17.22 -15.97 32.31
C ASP A 516 16.95 -15.69 30.84
N CYS A 517 16.05 -14.75 30.56
CA CYS A 517 15.84 -14.20 29.23
C CYS A 517 15.95 -12.67 29.29
N VAL A 518 16.86 -12.11 28.50
CA VAL A 518 17.06 -10.67 28.32
C VAL A 518 16.52 -10.29 26.95
N THR A 519 15.46 -9.49 26.91
CA THR A 519 14.91 -8.96 25.66
C THR A 519 15.42 -7.55 25.40
N VAL A 520 15.89 -7.29 24.18
CA VAL A 520 16.60 -6.07 23.78
C VAL A 520 15.64 -5.09 23.11
N ASP A 521 15.70 -3.81 23.52
CA ASP A 521 14.92 -2.71 22.94
C ASP A 521 15.77 -2.00 21.87
N TYR A 522 16.00 -2.69 20.75
CA TYR A 522 16.87 -2.20 19.68
C TYR A 522 16.21 -1.06 18.88
N ARG A 523 17.02 -0.17 18.33
CA ARG A 523 16.54 0.96 17.53
C ARG A 523 15.82 0.49 16.27
N LEU A 524 14.65 1.08 16.02
CA LEU A 524 13.77 0.70 14.92
C LEU A 524 13.91 1.62 13.71
N ALA A 525 13.74 1.02 12.54
CA ALA A 525 13.52 1.72 11.29
C ALA A 525 12.10 2.34 11.24
N PRO A 526 11.86 3.37 10.43
CA PRO A 526 12.78 3.99 9.47
C PRO A 526 13.71 5.09 10.05
N GLU A 527 13.53 5.48 11.31
CA GLU A 527 14.35 6.53 11.96
C GLU A 527 15.79 6.08 12.15
N HIS A 528 15.97 4.80 12.48
CA HIS A 528 17.26 4.14 12.62
C HIS A 528 17.35 2.94 11.66
N PRO A 529 17.63 3.18 10.36
CA PRO A 529 17.78 2.09 9.40
C PRO A 529 19.03 1.25 9.68
N TYR A 530 19.19 0.16 8.92
CA TYR A 530 20.43 -0.62 8.89
C TYR A 530 21.67 0.31 8.79
N PRO A 531 22.73 0.09 9.60
CA PRO A 531 22.96 -1.06 10.49
C PRO A 531 22.53 -0.88 11.96
N ALA A 532 21.74 0.12 12.33
CA ALA A 532 21.52 0.49 13.74
C ALA A 532 21.05 -0.68 14.63
N ALA A 533 20.08 -1.49 14.18
CA ALA A 533 19.61 -2.66 14.93
C ALA A 533 20.71 -3.74 15.10
N VAL A 534 21.57 -3.91 14.10
CA VAL A 534 22.71 -4.85 14.15
C VAL A 534 23.75 -4.36 15.14
N ASP A 535 24.06 -3.06 15.12
CA ASP A 535 24.99 -2.45 16.09
C ASP A 535 24.47 -2.64 17.53
N ASP A 536 23.18 -2.39 17.76
CA ASP A 536 22.55 -2.58 19.07
C ASP A 536 22.56 -4.06 19.51
N ALA A 537 22.39 -5.00 18.57
CA ALA A 537 22.48 -6.42 18.86
C ALA A 537 23.90 -6.85 19.26
N VAL A 538 24.92 -6.29 18.61
CA VAL A 538 26.33 -6.52 18.94
C VAL A 538 26.68 -5.95 20.31
N ASP A 539 26.25 -4.72 20.59
CA ASP A 539 26.49 -4.06 21.88
C ASP A 539 25.76 -4.76 23.03
N ALA A 540 24.53 -5.24 22.79
CA ALA A 540 23.80 -6.06 23.76
C ALA A 540 24.53 -7.37 24.06
N TYR A 541 25.00 -8.08 23.04
CA TYR A 541 25.74 -9.34 23.21
C TYR A 541 27.05 -9.13 23.99
N ARG A 542 27.86 -8.14 23.59
CA ARG A 542 29.13 -7.86 24.26
C ARG A 542 28.91 -7.28 25.67
N GLY A 543 27.81 -6.55 25.90
CA GLY A 543 27.41 -6.10 27.23
C GLY A 543 27.07 -7.25 28.18
N LEU A 544 26.47 -8.33 27.70
CA LEU A 544 26.29 -9.55 28.50
C LEU A 544 27.62 -10.20 28.86
N LEU A 545 28.56 -10.27 27.91
CA LEU A 545 29.91 -10.79 28.17
C LEU A 545 30.63 -9.94 29.23
N ASP A 546 30.56 -8.61 29.12
CA ASP A 546 31.15 -7.68 30.09
C ASP A 546 30.53 -7.82 31.49
N SER A 547 29.26 -8.22 31.55
CA SER A 547 28.53 -8.52 32.80
C SER A 547 28.92 -9.88 33.42
N GLY A 548 29.85 -10.61 32.80
CA GLY A 548 30.36 -11.88 33.29
C GLY A 548 29.57 -13.11 32.84
N VAL A 549 28.59 -12.97 31.93
CA VAL A 549 27.88 -14.11 31.35
C VAL A 549 28.79 -14.79 30.33
N PRO A 550 29.17 -16.07 30.50
CA PRO A 550 30.07 -16.73 29.55
C PRO A 550 29.35 -16.99 28.23
N ALA A 551 30.03 -16.77 27.10
CA ALA A 551 29.47 -17.01 25.76
C ALA A 551 28.89 -18.43 25.59
N SER A 552 29.52 -19.43 26.24
CA SER A 552 29.07 -20.83 26.25
C SER A 552 27.78 -21.09 27.04
N SER A 553 27.19 -20.08 27.71
CA SER A 553 25.87 -20.16 28.32
C SER A 553 24.84 -19.22 27.68
N ILE A 554 25.24 -18.45 26.66
CA ILE A 554 24.34 -17.54 25.95
C ILE A 554 23.65 -18.28 24.81
N ILE A 555 22.33 -18.14 24.72
CA ILE A 555 21.52 -18.56 23.57
C ILE A 555 20.97 -17.31 22.90
N LEU A 556 21.24 -17.12 21.61
CA LEU A 556 20.56 -16.05 20.88
C LEU A 556 19.16 -16.51 20.48
N SER A 557 18.17 -15.63 20.53
CA SER A 557 16.79 -15.95 20.18
C SER A 557 16.11 -14.78 19.47
N GLY A 558 15.24 -15.07 18.50
CA GLY A 558 14.33 -14.06 18.00
C GLY A 558 13.26 -14.60 17.07
N GLU A 559 12.19 -13.84 16.92
CA GLU A 559 11.08 -14.11 16.03
C GLU A 559 11.00 -13.16 14.85
N SER A 560 10.61 -13.66 13.67
CA SER A 560 10.46 -12.86 12.45
C SER A 560 11.73 -12.04 12.16
N SER A 561 11.65 -10.71 12.10
CA SER A 561 12.82 -9.84 11.97
C SER A 561 13.83 -9.98 13.10
N GLY A 562 13.41 -10.27 14.34
CA GLY A 562 14.33 -10.54 15.44
C GLY A 562 15.10 -11.84 15.26
N GLY A 563 14.50 -12.84 14.60
CA GLY A 563 15.18 -14.06 14.16
C GLY A 563 16.21 -13.78 13.06
N GLY A 564 15.87 -12.89 12.11
CA GLY A 564 16.82 -12.38 11.12
C GLY A 564 17.99 -11.63 11.78
N LEU A 565 17.69 -10.72 12.71
CA LEU A 565 18.68 -9.95 13.47
C LEU A 565 19.63 -10.85 14.27
N THR A 566 19.09 -11.89 14.89
CA THR A 566 19.88 -12.90 15.62
C THR A 566 20.89 -13.60 14.71
N LEU A 567 20.49 -13.96 13.49
CA LEU A 567 21.37 -14.61 12.52
C LEU A 567 22.41 -13.63 11.94
N ALA A 568 22.03 -12.37 11.71
CA ALA A 568 22.95 -11.30 11.33
C ALA A 568 24.01 -11.08 12.43
N LEU A 569 23.59 -11.00 13.70
CA LEU A 569 24.48 -10.89 14.85
C LEU A 569 25.50 -12.05 14.87
N ALA A 570 25.05 -13.30 14.69
CA ALA A 570 25.95 -14.45 14.68
C ALA A 570 27.00 -14.37 13.55
N LEU A 571 26.62 -13.84 12.38
CA LEU A 571 27.57 -13.57 11.28
C LEU A 571 28.61 -12.51 11.67
N VAL A 572 28.18 -11.43 12.33
CA VAL A 572 29.09 -10.37 12.81
C VAL A 572 30.06 -10.92 13.85
N LEU A 573 29.56 -11.60 14.89
CA LEU A 573 30.39 -12.16 15.97
C LEU A 573 31.45 -13.11 15.41
N LYS A 574 31.05 -14.02 14.51
CA LYS A 574 31.99 -14.93 13.85
C LYS A 574 33.07 -14.18 13.06
N THR A 575 32.67 -13.18 12.29
CA THR A 575 33.59 -12.41 11.43
C THR A 575 34.56 -11.57 12.26
N ALA A 576 34.08 -11.01 13.39
CA ALA A 576 34.88 -10.23 14.31
C ALA A 576 35.80 -11.07 15.21
N GLY A 577 35.61 -12.40 15.25
CA GLY A 577 36.35 -13.29 16.14
C GLY A 577 35.90 -13.19 17.61
N ASP A 578 34.69 -12.68 17.85
CA ASP A 578 34.10 -12.68 19.19
C ASP A 578 33.84 -14.13 19.65
N PRO A 579 33.85 -14.41 20.97
CA PRO A 579 33.32 -15.66 21.50
C PRO A 579 31.90 -15.88 21.00
N LEU A 580 31.61 -17.09 20.53
CA LEU A 580 30.31 -17.42 19.95
C LEU A 580 29.32 -17.94 21.00
N PRO A 581 28.00 -17.67 20.84
CA PRO A 581 26.97 -18.19 21.73
C PRO A 581 26.87 -19.72 21.61
N ALA A 582 26.31 -20.35 22.64
CA ALA A 582 26.11 -21.81 22.68
C ALA A 582 25.09 -22.32 21.65
N GLY A 583 24.18 -21.46 21.19
CA GLY A 583 23.20 -21.80 20.18
C GLY A 583 22.32 -20.63 19.77
N ILE A 584 21.54 -20.85 18.71
CA ILE A 584 20.63 -19.87 18.12
C ILE A 584 19.22 -20.46 18.01
N ILE A 585 18.19 -19.68 18.38
CA ILE A 585 16.78 -20.01 18.19
C ILE A 585 16.18 -19.00 17.23
N GLY A 586 15.67 -19.46 16.09
CA GLY A 586 14.98 -18.63 15.10
C GLY A 586 13.54 -19.09 14.91
N VAL A 587 12.58 -18.23 15.23
CA VAL A 587 11.15 -18.49 14.98
C VAL A 587 10.69 -17.70 13.76
N CYS A 588 10.28 -18.40 12.71
CA CYS A 588 9.81 -17.84 11.44
C CYS A 588 10.76 -16.73 10.93
N PRO A 589 12.10 -16.93 10.95
CA PRO A 589 13.06 -15.84 10.81
C PRO A 589 12.99 -15.18 9.43
N PHE A 590 13.01 -13.85 9.41
CA PHE A 590 13.03 -13.06 8.17
C PHE A 590 14.48 -12.84 7.72
N VAL A 591 14.96 -13.69 6.81
CA VAL A 591 16.38 -13.77 6.42
C VAL A 591 16.67 -13.39 4.98
N ASP A 592 15.65 -13.22 4.15
CA ASP A 592 15.73 -12.84 2.74
C ASP A 592 14.86 -11.61 2.45
N LEU A 593 15.40 -10.43 2.74
CA LEU A 593 14.71 -9.15 2.51
C LEU A 593 14.60 -8.80 1.02
N THR A 594 15.08 -9.66 0.11
CA THR A 594 14.80 -9.55 -1.33
C THR A 594 13.39 -9.99 -1.69
N LEU A 595 12.69 -10.69 -0.80
CA LEU A 595 11.32 -11.20 -0.98
C LEU A 595 11.16 -12.16 -2.17
N ARG A 596 12.24 -12.85 -2.55
CA ARG A 596 12.25 -13.83 -3.65
C ARG A 596 11.92 -15.25 -3.21
N GLY A 597 11.72 -15.48 -1.91
CA GLY A 597 11.30 -16.76 -1.37
C GLY A 597 9.97 -17.25 -1.98
N PRO A 598 9.86 -18.51 -2.44
CA PRO A 598 8.64 -19.03 -3.07
C PRO A 598 7.38 -18.87 -2.20
N SER A 599 7.51 -19.05 -0.88
CA SER A 599 6.40 -18.91 0.08
C SER A 599 5.82 -17.49 0.13
N VAL A 600 6.62 -16.47 -0.15
CA VAL A 600 6.15 -15.07 -0.20
C VAL A 600 5.15 -14.90 -1.34
N ALA A 601 5.42 -15.48 -2.51
CA ALA A 601 4.50 -15.42 -3.64
C ALA A 601 3.29 -16.34 -3.45
N GLU A 602 3.49 -17.53 -2.89
CA GLU A 602 2.46 -18.55 -2.72
C GLU A 602 1.41 -18.16 -1.66
N PHE A 603 1.87 -17.70 -0.49
CA PHE A 603 1.01 -17.46 0.68
C PHE A 603 0.69 -15.99 0.91
N THR A 604 1.05 -15.09 -0.03
CA THR A 604 0.60 -13.69 0.06
C THR A 604 -0.93 -13.63 0.10
N GLY A 605 -1.45 -13.08 1.20
CA GLY A 605 -2.87 -13.02 1.50
C GLY A 605 -3.45 -14.25 2.22
N ASP A 606 -2.75 -15.37 2.32
CA ASP A 606 -3.21 -16.49 3.16
C ASP A 606 -2.72 -16.38 4.62
N ASP A 607 -1.65 -15.60 4.83
CA ASP A 607 -1.09 -15.27 6.13
C ASP A 607 -1.73 -13.97 6.70
N PRO A 608 -2.30 -14.01 7.93
CA PRO A 608 -2.97 -12.86 8.52
C PRO A 608 -2.01 -11.83 9.14
N ALA A 609 -0.75 -12.20 9.39
CA ALA A 609 0.23 -11.35 10.05
C ALA A 609 1.14 -10.62 9.04
N ALA A 610 1.43 -11.27 7.92
CA ALA A 610 2.35 -10.74 6.91
C ALA A 610 1.91 -11.09 5.49
N ASN A 611 2.28 -10.24 4.53
CA ASN A 611 2.11 -10.47 3.09
C ASN A 611 3.22 -9.74 2.35
N ARG A 612 3.33 -9.95 1.02
CA ARG A 612 4.40 -9.34 0.20
C ARG A 612 4.45 -7.82 0.36
N ASP A 613 3.31 -7.14 0.34
CA ASP A 613 3.24 -5.67 0.42
C ASP A 613 3.72 -5.15 1.78
N VAL A 614 3.29 -5.81 2.86
CA VAL A 614 3.69 -5.47 4.23
C VAL A 614 5.18 -5.75 4.44
N LEU A 615 5.68 -6.90 4.00
CA LEU A 615 7.10 -7.24 4.10
C LEU A 615 7.98 -6.30 3.27
N ALA A 616 7.53 -5.89 2.08
CA ALA A 616 8.25 -4.90 1.26
C ALA A 616 8.31 -3.55 1.95
N TYR A 617 7.20 -3.08 2.50
CA TYR A 617 7.16 -1.84 3.28
C TYR A 617 8.12 -1.87 4.48
N LEU A 618 8.09 -2.95 5.27
CA LEU A 618 8.90 -3.10 6.48
C LEU A 618 10.38 -3.26 6.14
N GLY A 619 10.72 -4.19 5.24
CA GLY A 619 12.09 -4.45 4.79
C GLY A 619 12.72 -3.21 4.15
N ALA A 620 12.06 -2.57 3.19
CA ALA A 620 12.58 -1.37 2.54
C ALA A 620 12.74 -0.18 3.49
N SER A 621 11.92 -0.08 4.55
CA SER A 621 12.10 0.92 5.60
C SER A 621 13.38 0.68 6.40
N TYR A 622 13.75 -0.59 6.59
CA TYR A 622 14.95 -1.01 7.32
C TYR A 622 16.23 -0.87 6.51
N PHE A 623 16.35 -1.51 5.34
CA PHE A 623 17.59 -1.49 4.58
C PHE A 623 17.76 -0.22 3.73
N GLN A 624 16.67 0.49 3.44
CA GLN A 624 16.66 1.72 2.63
C GLN A 624 17.52 1.59 1.37
N GLY A 625 18.57 2.40 1.20
CA GLY A 625 19.42 2.37 0.02
C GLY A 625 20.53 1.31 0.01
N HIS A 626 20.58 0.41 1.00
CA HIS A 626 21.58 -0.67 1.06
C HIS A 626 21.18 -1.85 0.18
N GLU A 627 22.17 -2.63 -0.27
CA GLU A 627 21.91 -3.81 -1.09
C GLU A 627 21.13 -4.87 -0.28
N PRO A 628 19.96 -5.33 -0.74
CA PRO A 628 19.15 -6.28 0.02
C PRO A 628 19.79 -7.68 0.09
N THR A 629 20.84 -7.95 -0.69
CA THR A 629 21.64 -9.19 -0.62
C THR A 629 22.88 -9.05 0.28
N ASP A 630 23.11 -7.90 0.92
CA ASP A 630 24.13 -7.78 1.97
C ASP A 630 23.85 -8.83 3.06
N PRO A 631 24.81 -9.70 3.44
CA PRO A 631 24.63 -10.72 4.48
C PRO A 631 24.13 -10.21 5.84
N LEU A 632 24.35 -8.94 6.19
CA LEU A 632 23.86 -8.37 7.45
C LEU A 632 22.46 -7.74 7.32
N VAL A 633 22.00 -7.51 6.08
CA VAL A 633 20.61 -7.18 5.76
C VAL A 633 19.79 -8.46 5.61
N SER A 634 20.31 -9.41 4.84
CA SER A 634 19.70 -10.72 4.55
C SER A 634 20.69 -11.85 4.87
N PRO A 635 20.67 -12.38 6.10
CA PRO A 635 21.54 -13.48 6.54
C PRO A 635 21.58 -14.69 5.61
N LEU A 636 20.53 -14.91 4.81
CA LEU A 636 20.48 -15.99 3.82
C LEU A 636 21.67 -15.98 2.84
N TYR A 637 22.24 -14.80 2.54
CA TYR A 637 23.36 -14.65 1.60
C TYR A 637 24.73 -14.67 2.31
N GLY A 638 24.78 -14.88 3.62
CA GLY A 638 26.03 -14.93 4.38
C GLY A 638 26.79 -16.24 4.26
N ASN A 639 28.08 -16.21 4.55
CA ASN A 639 28.85 -17.43 4.79
C ASN A 639 28.37 -18.05 6.10
N LEU A 640 27.76 -19.24 6.06
CA LEU A 640 27.16 -19.88 7.24
C LEU A 640 28.12 -20.85 7.98
N SER A 641 29.27 -21.19 7.39
CA SER A 641 30.22 -22.13 8.00
C SER A 641 30.76 -21.58 9.32
N GLY A 642 30.87 -22.45 10.33
CA GLY A 642 31.35 -22.11 11.67
C GLY A 642 30.35 -21.32 12.52
N LEU A 643 29.08 -21.19 12.08
CA LEU A 643 28.03 -20.65 12.95
C LEU A 643 27.66 -21.67 14.07
N PRO A 644 27.15 -21.19 15.21
CA PRO A 644 26.65 -22.03 16.30
C PRO A 644 25.52 -22.97 15.86
N PRO A 645 25.30 -24.08 16.60
CA PRO A 645 24.10 -24.90 16.43
C PRO A 645 22.83 -24.07 16.51
N MET A 646 21.81 -24.44 15.74
CA MET A 646 20.57 -23.67 15.68
C MET A 646 19.30 -24.52 15.69
N PHE A 647 18.27 -23.98 16.34
CA PHE A 647 16.90 -24.47 16.32
C PHE A 647 16.04 -23.48 15.52
N LEU A 648 15.57 -23.91 14.34
CA LEU A 648 14.75 -23.10 13.44
C LEU A 648 13.34 -23.67 13.35
N THR A 649 12.33 -22.81 13.48
CA THR A 649 10.93 -23.25 13.42
C THR A 649 10.04 -22.32 12.61
N ALA A 650 9.06 -22.85 11.89
CA ALA A 650 8.08 -22.07 11.11
C ALA A 650 6.73 -22.77 11.06
N SER A 651 5.68 -22.09 10.60
CA SER A 651 4.40 -22.71 10.27
C SER A 651 4.36 -23.14 8.80
N GLU A 652 3.62 -24.20 8.48
CA GLU A 652 3.18 -24.42 7.10
C GLU A 652 2.21 -23.30 6.69
N GLY A 653 2.31 -22.83 5.46
CA GLY A 653 1.40 -21.83 4.90
C GLY A 653 1.63 -20.38 5.34
N GLU A 654 2.70 -20.06 6.07
CA GLU A 654 3.12 -18.67 6.32
C GLU A 654 4.09 -18.15 5.24
N VAL A 655 4.17 -16.82 5.11
CA VAL A 655 4.95 -16.20 4.03
C VAL A 655 6.46 -16.37 4.19
N LEU A 656 7.00 -16.59 5.40
CA LEU A 656 8.43 -16.78 5.67
C LEU A 656 8.85 -18.26 5.82
N LEU A 657 7.99 -19.21 5.42
CA LEU A 657 8.34 -20.63 5.43
C LEU A 657 9.60 -20.92 4.58
N SER A 658 9.70 -20.32 3.39
CA SER A 658 10.84 -20.52 2.51
C SER A 658 12.12 -19.85 3.03
N ASP A 659 12.03 -18.72 3.73
CA ASP A 659 13.15 -18.12 4.45
C ASP A 659 13.74 -19.12 5.45
N THR A 660 12.88 -19.71 6.29
CA THR A 660 13.30 -20.67 7.31
C THR A 660 13.91 -21.93 6.70
N THR A 661 13.22 -22.54 5.75
CA THR A 661 13.63 -23.84 5.17
C THR A 661 14.88 -23.71 4.29
N ARG A 662 14.99 -22.65 3.48
CA ARG A 662 16.19 -22.40 2.66
C ARG A 662 17.41 -22.10 3.53
N PHE A 663 17.26 -21.28 4.57
CA PHE A 663 18.35 -20.99 5.49
C PHE A 663 18.83 -22.25 6.21
N ALA A 664 17.90 -23.07 6.73
CA ALA A 664 18.22 -24.33 7.38
C ALA A 664 19.01 -25.27 6.46
N GLU A 665 18.61 -25.38 5.20
CA GLU A 665 19.30 -26.21 4.21
C GLU A 665 20.73 -25.70 3.93
N LEU A 666 20.88 -24.39 3.68
CA LEU A 666 22.21 -23.78 3.46
C LEU A 666 23.12 -23.94 4.69
N ALA A 667 22.58 -23.79 5.90
CA ALA A 667 23.33 -23.96 7.13
C ALA A 667 23.81 -25.42 7.32
N LYS A 668 22.94 -26.41 7.04
CA LYS A 668 23.32 -27.83 7.06
C LYS A 668 24.42 -28.14 6.03
N GLN A 669 24.27 -27.62 4.81
CA GLN A 669 25.30 -27.77 3.76
C GLN A 669 26.63 -27.13 4.16
N ALA A 670 26.59 -26.05 4.95
CA ALA A 670 27.77 -25.38 5.49
C ALA A 670 28.38 -26.09 6.73
N GLY A 671 27.82 -27.22 7.16
CA GLY A 671 28.30 -28.04 8.28
C GLY A 671 27.78 -27.61 9.66
N VAL A 672 26.73 -26.78 9.72
CA VAL A 672 26.12 -26.35 10.99
C VAL A 672 25.13 -27.42 11.48
N ASP A 673 25.10 -27.66 12.79
CA ASP A 673 24.07 -28.49 13.43
C ASP A 673 22.74 -27.72 13.48
N VAL A 674 21.77 -28.16 12.68
CA VAL A 674 20.48 -27.48 12.52
C VAL A 674 19.34 -28.43 12.86
N THR A 675 18.61 -28.10 13.92
CA THR A 675 17.30 -28.70 14.23
C THR A 675 16.21 -27.85 13.58
N THR A 676 15.39 -28.45 12.72
CA THR A 676 14.27 -27.76 12.06
C THR A 676 12.94 -28.34 12.53
N ARG A 677 11.98 -27.49 12.89
CA ARG A 677 10.61 -27.89 13.23
C ARG A 677 9.62 -27.10 12.39
N ILE A 678 8.86 -27.75 11.52
CA ILE A 678 7.76 -27.10 10.80
C ILE A 678 6.46 -27.58 11.43
N VAL A 679 5.58 -26.66 11.80
CA VAL A 679 4.30 -26.97 12.43
C VAL A 679 3.15 -26.78 11.44
N GLU A 680 2.19 -27.69 11.46
CA GLU A 680 1.01 -27.60 10.61
C GLU A 680 -0.10 -26.79 11.29
N ASP A 681 -1.00 -26.21 10.47
CA ASP A 681 -2.24 -25.57 10.93
C ASP A 681 -2.02 -24.53 12.03
N SER A 682 -1.10 -23.59 11.80
CA SER A 682 -0.79 -22.50 12.71
C SER A 682 -0.61 -21.17 11.97
N VAL A 683 -0.21 -20.13 12.69
CA VAL A 683 0.00 -18.77 12.17
C VAL A 683 1.46 -18.38 12.18
N HIS A 684 1.79 -17.32 11.43
CA HIS A 684 3.08 -16.66 11.50
C HIS A 684 3.46 -16.31 12.93
N VAL A 685 4.68 -16.69 13.34
CA VAL A 685 5.16 -16.57 14.73
C VAL A 685 4.15 -17.13 15.73
N TYR A 686 3.72 -18.37 15.54
CA TYR A 686 2.78 -19.03 16.45
C TYR A 686 3.23 -19.03 17.91
N THR A 687 4.54 -18.97 18.18
CA THR A 687 5.12 -19.08 19.54
C THR A 687 4.72 -17.94 20.48
N ILE A 688 4.27 -16.78 19.99
CA ILE A 688 3.76 -15.70 20.85
C ILE A 688 2.38 -16.04 21.43
N PHE A 689 1.65 -17.01 20.88
CA PHE A 689 0.32 -17.40 21.36
C PHE A 689 0.45 -18.53 22.38
N PRO A 690 0.35 -18.25 23.69
CA PRO A 690 0.64 -19.24 24.75
C PRO A 690 -0.40 -20.37 24.82
N PHE A 691 -1.58 -20.18 24.22
CA PHE A 691 -2.67 -21.15 24.23
C PHE A 691 -2.56 -22.21 23.12
N LEU A 692 -1.62 -22.08 22.18
CA LEU A 692 -1.46 -23.05 21.09
C LEU A 692 -0.67 -24.29 21.55
N PRO A 693 -1.16 -25.53 21.30
CA PRO A 693 -0.44 -26.76 21.63
C PRO A 693 0.97 -26.84 21.02
N GLU A 694 1.13 -26.39 19.79
CA GLU A 694 2.40 -26.33 19.08
C GLU A 694 3.38 -25.34 19.73
N THR A 695 2.90 -24.25 20.34
CA THR A 695 3.73 -23.32 21.12
C THR A 695 4.32 -24.02 22.34
N ILE A 696 3.47 -24.71 23.10
CA ILE A 696 3.88 -25.43 24.31
C ILE A 696 4.91 -26.51 23.97
N SER A 697 4.63 -27.35 22.96
CA SER A 697 5.54 -28.41 22.54
C SER A 697 6.86 -27.89 21.94
N THR A 698 6.82 -26.75 21.24
CA THR A 698 8.03 -26.11 20.69
C THR A 698 8.92 -25.56 21.81
N LEU A 699 8.34 -24.90 22.82
CA LEU A 699 9.10 -24.42 23.97
C LEU A 699 9.72 -25.57 24.78
N GLN A 700 9.02 -26.68 24.95
CA GLN A 700 9.57 -27.89 25.58
C GLN A 700 10.76 -28.45 24.78
N ALA A 701 10.63 -28.51 23.45
CA ALA A 701 11.72 -28.95 22.57
C ALA A 701 12.93 -28.00 22.63
N ILE A 702 12.70 -26.69 22.67
CA ILE A 702 13.75 -25.68 22.87
C ILE A 702 14.48 -25.91 24.20
N GLY A 703 13.73 -26.11 25.29
CA GLY A 703 14.32 -26.37 26.62
C GLY A 703 15.22 -27.60 26.64
N ALA A 704 14.76 -28.71 26.03
CA ALA A 704 15.55 -29.92 25.89
C ALA A 704 16.81 -29.69 25.03
N TRP A 705 16.64 -29.02 23.88
CA TRP A 705 17.72 -28.72 22.94
C TRP A 705 18.82 -27.82 23.55
N VAL A 706 18.43 -26.82 24.35
CA VAL A 706 19.38 -25.96 25.10
C VAL A 706 20.08 -26.74 26.21
N GLY A 707 19.34 -27.60 26.93
CA GLY A 707 19.88 -28.40 28.03
C GLY A 707 20.99 -29.38 27.63
N GLU A 708 21.00 -29.83 26.36
CA GLU A 708 22.07 -30.66 25.80
C GLU A 708 23.37 -29.87 25.51
N ARG A 709 23.29 -28.54 25.41
CA ARG A 709 24.37 -27.68 24.89
C ARG A 709 25.00 -26.80 25.94
N VAL A 710 24.23 -26.35 26.94
CA VAL A 710 24.73 -25.54 28.04
C VAL A 710 25.08 -26.47 29.21
N LYS A 711 26.36 -26.57 29.55
CA LYS A 711 26.82 -27.34 30.73
C LYS A 711 26.32 -26.63 31.99
N ARG A 712 25.61 -27.39 32.84
CA ARG A 712 25.18 -26.95 34.18
C ARG A 712 26.35 -26.87 35.16
#